data_AF-A0A259PGX1-F1
#
_entry.id   AF-A0A259PGX1-F1
#
_cell.length_a   1.000
_cell.length_b   1.000
_cell.length_c   1.000
_cell.angle_alpha   90.00
_cell.angle_beta   90.00
_cell.angle_gamma   90.00
#
_symmetry.space_group_name_H-M   'P 1'
#
loop_
_entity.id
_entity.type
_entity.pdbx_description
1 polymer ?
#
loop_
_entity_poly.entity_id
_entity_poly.type
_entity_poly.pdbx_seq_one_letter_code
_entity_poly.pdbx_strand_id
1 'polypeptide(L)'
;AEGRPPLGYDTAVVLHLRDEVAADEVRGLLDEVDDAVLIALPGLVEIRVQVPDAAPRRIADVTDRWVLSSAEGEVPLALVADRPVEERSARSWRVTWGVPRAAGSGGPQRPVTWRHVVHAPTATDDPITVPALLVATLPLDPTRRHVALGPLADAVLEHAAEAYARLAELFAQDGHEPLALVPVGLPAGALDSRLHQHVVARLTGTPLLRPAGGARLVAPDSAVAVDGSPGVETALGRLVPGLVTVPAGLAAQARTLGVDVVPLSDLVEGLPAVRDADWAAVYTGLDAVASDGRSREALAGLPVPLADGRVVRGARGAVLLPAGAADRLEPTTLESLARWGLRVVDPGAAHPLLERLGAAAPDLAGLLAHDAVRLAVLAQADDDDLDIADEVTDAVLDLVGAVLADGGRPPTAPWLGLLTLPAADGEPTPAHGLVLPGSAAAHLLDDRVLAPVAVATVERWGADVLTAVGVRADLVLVPVDGVLADPAALDPEATDAATLAAQSLDAWPDYLAHLGEHLSPGAYVGDLVAVADLDAVADDSWPAVLDRLAGEPALRAALLGPVRDEHGRRAEPYTAWWLRTRSGLVTGGPFALPSGADEGTTATSVEPDGTGPSAPSTAPVDDAVRTLLPPVPEALAEVDTAVLRVLGGVATLAELDADGWVPVLDGLPSGRGVDPAVAVAVWRALAALAEVDGPPVAPERVPAMVAADRVAAVHVEDAAVADSPQWLQRVDVAAMVPVPPTQALALAGLLDLPLASDLTAGEVDQDDAVEQPVPVAARALVDGPTTWWEHEDLRVDGAAVDWWVDADGGLHATTLAGLAAALAQASGRWSRRWALETVLTEPGRAAEVRLGEASESDPD
;
A
#
# COMPACT_ATOMS: atom_id res chain seq x y z
N ALA A 1 52.65 -52.91 -77.32
CA ALA A 1 53.48 -51.74 -76.95
C ALA A 1 54.81 -52.25 -76.41
N GLU A 2 55.95 -51.69 -76.83
CA GLU A 2 57.32 -52.20 -76.58
C GLU A 2 57.82 -52.09 -75.12
N GLY A 3 56.94 -52.12 -74.12
CA GLY A 3 57.30 -52.28 -72.70
C GLY A 3 58.15 -51.17 -72.07
N ARG A 4 58.48 -50.09 -72.79
CA ARG A 4 59.15 -48.91 -72.22
C ARG A 4 58.12 -47.92 -71.66
N PRO A 5 58.29 -47.43 -70.42
CA PRO A 5 57.41 -46.40 -69.89
C PRO A 5 57.42 -45.14 -70.76
N PRO A 6 56.27 -44.44 -70.91
CA PRO A 6 56.22 -43.12 -71.52
C PRO A 6 57.16 -42.13 -70.81
N LEU A 7 57.63 -41.12 -71.55
CA LEU A 7 58.53 -40.09 -71.05
C LEU A 7 57.89 -39.38 -69.83
N GLY A 8 58.53 -39.48 -68.67
CA GLY A 8 58.04 -38.95 -67.39
C GLY A 8 57.43 -39.97 -66.41
N TYR A 9 57.42 -41.27 -66.73
CA TYR A 9 56.92 -42.33 -65.86
C TYR A 9 57.99 -43.39 -65.56
N ASP A 10 58.01 -43.92 -64.33
CA ASP A 10 59.01 -44.92 -63.90
C ASP A 10 58.65 -46.36 -64.31
N THR A 11 57.37 -46.63 -64.57
CA THR A 11 56.86 -47.98 -64.87
C THR A 11 55.74 -47.90 -65.90
N ALA A 12 55.67 -48.86 -66.83
CA ALA A 12 54.52 -49.08 -67.69
C ALA A 12 54.00 -50.51 -67.55
N VAL A 13 52.70 -50.63 -67.30
CA VAL A 13 51.98 -51.90 -67.28
C VAL A 13 51.04 -51.91 -68.48
N VAL A 14 51.23 -52.89 -69.37
CA VAL A 14 50.40 -53.08 -70.56
C VAL A 14 49.56 -54.33 -70.35
N LEU A 15 48.25 -54.15 -70.23
CA LEU A 15 47.31 -55.25 -70.07
C LEU A 15 46.64 -55.56 -71.41
N HIS A 16 46.65 -56.82 -71.82
CA HIS A 16 45.87 -57.30 -72.96
C HIS A 16 44.51 -57.76 -72.46
N LEU A 17 43.45 -57.08 -72.89
CA LEU A 17 42.08 -57.41 -72.51
C LEU A 17 41.62 -58.68 -73.24
N ARG A 18 40.87 -59.54 -72.54
CA ARG A 18 40.50 -60.88 -73.03
C ARG A 18 39.44 -60.84 -74.14
N ASP A 19 38.45 -59.96 -73.99
CA ASP A 19 37.28 -59.81 -74.85
C ASP A 19 36.64 -58.40 -74.67
N GLU A 20 35.57 -58.11 -75.42
CA GLU A 20 34.82 -56.84 -75.31
C GLU A 20 34.15 -56.65 -73.93
N VAL A 21 33.75 -57.73 -73.25
CA VAL A 21 33.17 -57.65 -71.90
C VAL A 21 34.21 -57.11 -70.91
N ALA A 22 35.44 -57.60 -70.99
CA ALA A 22 36.56 -57.07 -70.21
C ALA A 22 36.91 -55.63 -70.62
N ALA A 23 36.69 -55.22 -71.88
CA ALA A 23 36.89 -53.84 -72.32
C ALA A 23 35.84 -52.90 -71.73
N ASP A 24 34.57 -53.30 -71.71
CA ASP A 24 33.49 -52.54 -71.07
C ASP A 24 33.68 -52.46 -69.55
N GLU A 25 34.12 -53.54 -68.90
CA GLU A 25 34.47 -53.56 -67.47
C GLU A 25 35.60 -52.57 -67.15
N VAL A 26 36.69 -52.57 -67.94
CA VAL A 26 37.79 -51.61 -67.76
C VAL A 26 37.36 -50.17 -68.01
N ARG A 27 36.49 -49.91 -69.01
CA ARG A 27 35.90 -48.57 -69.21
C ARG A 27 35.13 -48.12 -67.97
N GLY A 28 34.29 -48.99 -67.40
CA GLY A 28 33.59 -48.73 -66.14
C GLY A 28 34.53 -48.41 -64.99
N LEU A 29 35.59 -49.22 -64.80
CA LEU A 29 36.60 -48.98 -63.77
C LEU A 29 37.35 -47.65 -63.96
N LEU A 30 37.63 -47.25 -65.20
CA LEU A 30 38.27 -45.96 -65.52
C LEU A 30 37.34 -44.76 -65.25
N ASP A 31 36.03 -44.92 -65.45
CA ASP A 31 35.03 -43.91 -65.13
C ASP A 31 34.85 -43.73 -63.62
N GLU A 32 34.99 -44.81 -62.84
CA GLU A 32 34.90 -44.82 -61.37
C GLU A 32 36.13 -44.22 -60.66
N VAL A 33 37.24 -43.96 -61.37
CA VAL A 33 38.42 -43.31 -60.75
C VAL A 33 38.03 -41.92 -60.25
N ASP A 34 38.26 -41.69 -58.96
CA ASP A 34 37.94 -40.46 -58.24
C ASP A 34 39.08 -40.04 -57.29
N ASP A 35 38.80 -39.05 -56.44
CA ASP A 35 39.76 -38.53 -55.46
C ASP A 35 40.19 -39.59 -54.43
N ALA A 36 39.34 -40.58 -54.12
CA ALA A 36 39.64 -41.59 -53.11
C ALA A 36 40.86 -42.42 -53.51
N VAL A 37 41.10 -42.62 -54.81
CA VAL A 37 42.29 -43.34 -55.33
C VAL A 37 43.57 -42.59 -54.99
N LEU A 38 43.59 -41.26 -55.14
CA LEU A 38 44.76 -40.43 -54.78
C LEU A 38 44.96 -40.39 -53.26
N ILE A 39 43.88 -40.37 -52.48
CA ILE A 39 43.94 -40.43 -51.00
C ILE A 39 44.48 -41.80 -50.55
N ALA A 40 44.10 -42.88 -51.23
CA ALA A 40 44.52 -44.22 -50.87
C ALA A 40 45.97 -44.55 -51.26
N LEU A 41 46.50 -43.88 -52.28
CA LEU A 41 47.85 -44.09 -52.81
C LEU A 41 48.68 -42.80 -52.68
N PRO A 42 49.25 -42.50 -51.51
CA PRO A 42 49.93 -41.22 -51.28
C PRO A 42 51.24 -41.04 -52.07
N GLY A 43 51.72 -42.10 -52.73
CA GLY A 43 52.83 -41.99 -53.70
C GLY A 43 52.40 -41.41 -55.06
N LEU A 44 51.10 -41.26 -55.32
CA LEU A 44 50.56 -40.68 -56.55
C LEU A 44 50.21 -39.20 -56.33
N VAL A 45 50.72 -38.33 -57.19
CA VAL A 45 50.42 -36.88 -57.18
C VAL A 45 49.33 -36.48 -58.17
N GLU A 46 49.12 -37.26 -59.22
CA GLU A 46 48.18 -36.97 -60.30
C GLU A 46 47.74 -38.28 -60.98
N ILE A 47 46.45 -38.37 -61.34
CA ILE A 47 45.92 -39.42 -62.22
C ILE A 47 45.38 -38.76 -63.49
N ARG A 48 45.86 -39.24 -64.65
CA ARG A 48 45.35 -38.86 -65.97
C ARG A 48 44.69 -40.07 -66.62
N VAL A 49 43.39 -39.97 -66.87
CA VAL A 49 42.62 -40.99 -67.58
C VAL A 49 42.42 -40.53 -69.03
N GLN A 50 42.94 -41.30 -69.98
CA GLN A 50 42.79 -41.07 -71.41
C GLN A 50 42.11 -42.29 -72.05
N VAL A 51 40.90 -42.08 -72.54
CA VAL A 51 40.11 -43.10 -73.25
C VAL A 51 39.92 -42.61 -74.69
N PRO A 52 39.99 -43.49 -75.70
CA PRO A 52 39.63 -43.13 -77.07
C PRO A 52 38.23 -42.50 -77.11
N ASP A 53 38.06 -41.43 -77.89
CA ASP A 53 36.79 -40.72 -78.08
C ASP A 53 36.19 -40.00 -76.85
N ALA A 54 36.95 -39.88 -75.75
CA ALA A 54 36.58 -39.09 -74.56
C ALA A 54 37.62 -37.98 -74.26
N ALA A 55 37.17 -36.89 -73.64
CA ALA A 55 38.08 -35.85 -73.15
C ALA A 55 38.96 -36.39 -72.01
N PRO A 56 40.26 -36.04 -71.95
CA PRO A 56 41.15 -36.51 -70.91
C PRO A 56 40.68 -35.98 -69.54
N ARG A 57 40.56 -36.87 -68.55
CA ARG A 57 40.25 -36.51 -67.16
C ARG A 57 41.54 -36.39 -66.36
N ARG A 58 41.68 -35.30 -65.61
CA ARG A 58 42.80 -35.08 -64.67
C ARG A 58 42.24 -35.02 -63.25
N ILE A 59 42.80 -35.83 -62.36
CA ILE A 59 42.52 -35.83 -60.93
C ILE A 59 43.84 -35.48 -60.23
N ALA A 60 43.86 -34.39 -59.47
CA ALA A 60 45.02 -33.88 -58.77
C ALA A 60 44.57 -32.95 -57.63
N ASP A 61 45.54 -32.38 -56.90
CA ASP A 61 45.35 -31.25 -55.98
C ASP A 61 44.27 -31.54 -54.91
N VAL A 62 44.24 -32.79 -54.42
CA VAL A 62 43.17 -33.31 -53.54
C VAL A 62 43.11 -32.57 -52.20
N THR A 63 44.26 -32.13 -51.68
CA THR A 63 44.38 -31.37 -50.43
C THR A 63 43.68 -30.01 -50.47
N ASP A 64 43.47 -29.45 -51.67
CA ASP A 64 42.75 -28.18 -51.85
C ASP A 64 41.23 -28.37 -51.73
N ARG A 65 40.76 -29.62 -51.86
CA ARG A 65 39.34 -30.01 -51.85
C ARG A 65 38.96 -30.83 -50.62
N TRP A 66 39.93 -31.42 -49.92
CA TRP A 66 39.72 -32.28 -48.77
C TRP A 66 40.53 -31.81 -47.57
N VAL A 67 39.94 -31.91 -46.38
CA VAL A 67 40.66 -31.90 -45.11
C VAL A 67 41.01 -33.36 -44.80
N LEU A 68 42.30 -33.67 -44.72
CA LEU A 68 42.80 -35.04 -44.54
C LEU A 68 43.47 -35.21 -43.17
N SER A 69 43.29 -36.37 -42.55
CA SER A 69 44.01 -36.81 -41.36
C SER A 69 44.48 -38.24 -41.54
N SER A 70 45.78 -38.47 -41.42
CA SER A 70 46.38 -39.80 -41.59
C SER A 70 47.16 -40.24 -40.36
N ALA A 71 47.26 -41.56 -40.17
CA ALA A 71 48.19 -42.20 -39.26
C ALA A 71 48.66 -43.55 -39.80
N GLU A 72 49.84 -43.96 -39.37
CA GLU A 72 50.43 -45.23 -39.71
C GLU A 72 51.27 -45.77 -38.55
N GLY A 73 51.50 -47.08 -38.55
CA GLY A 73 52.27 -47.75 -37.50
C GLY A 73 52.37 -49.25 -37.75
N GLU A 74 52.71 -50.01 -36.70
CA GLU A 74 52.71 -51.48 -36.74
C GLU A 74 51.75 -52.07 -35.72
N VAL A 75 51.07 -53.16 -36.09
CA VAL A 75 50.27 -53.96 -35.14
C VAL A 75 51.13 -55.00 -34.41
N PRO A 76 50.77 -55.35 -33.16
CA PRO A 76 51.39 -56.48 -32.45
C PRO A 76 51.26 -57.79 -33.23
N LEU A 77 52.30 -58.64 -33.16
CA LEU A 77 52.33 -59.93 -33.88
C LEU A 77 51.14 -60.84 -33.52
N ALA A 78 50.64 -60.76 -32.29
CA ALA A 78 49.50 -61.55 -31.83
C ALA A 78 48.22 -61.29 -32.65
N LEU A 79 48.03 -60.08 -33.18
CA LEU A 79 46.84 -59.72 -33.95
C LEU A 79 46.83 -60.29 -35.37
N VAL A 80 48.00 -60.65 -35.91
CA VAL A 80 48.13 -61.24 -37.26
C VAL A 80 48.28 -62.77 -37.24
N ALA A 81 48.34 -63.39 -36.05
CA ALA A 81 48.65 -64.82 -35.90
C ALA A 81 47.67 -65.75 -36.64
N ASP A 82 46.38 -65.37 -36.69
CA ASP A 82 45.32 -66.15 -37.34
C ASP A 82 45.14 -65.83 -38.84
N ARG A 83 45.99 -64.96 -39.42
CA ARG A 83 45.96 -64.61 -40.85
C ARG A 83 46.69 -65.64 -41.72
N PRO A 84 46.40 -65.71 -43.04
CA PRO A 84 47.18 -66.47 -44.01
C PRO A 84 48.68 -66.13 -43.92
N VAL A 85 49.56 -67.10 -44.21
CA VAL A 85 51.02 -67.00 -43.99
C VAL A 85 51.62 -65.80 -44.73
N GLU A 86 51.10 -65.50 -45.91
CA GLU A 86 51.49 -64.38 -46.77
C GLU A 86 51.20 -63.02 -46.10
N GLU A 87 50.14 -62.94 -45.29
CA GLU A 87 49.69 -61.72 -44.62
C GLU A 87 50.33 -61.50 -43.25
N ARG A 88 50.87 -62.55 -42.60
CA ARG A 88 51.49 -62.44 -41.26
C ARG A 88 52.70 -61.51 -41.21
N SER A 89 53.36 -61.30 -42.34
CA SER A 89 54.49 -60.36 -42.47
C SER A 89 54.06 -58.90 -42.67
N ALA A 90 52.81 -58.66 -43.07
CA ALA A 90 52.25 -57.34 -43.34
C ALA A 90 51.70 -56.70 -42.05
N ARG A 91 52.62 -56.32 -41.16
CA ARG A 91 52.28 -55.74 -39.84
C ARG A 91 52.06 -54.23 -39.86
N SER A 92 52.41 -53.56 -40.95
CA SER A 92 52.18 -52.13 -41.11
C SER A 92 50.70 -51.85 -41.31
N TRP A 93 50.16 -50.89 -40.57
CA TRP A 93 48.83 -50.35 -40.80
C TRP A 93 48.90 -48.88 -41.21
N ARG A 94 47.91 -48.43 -41.98
CA ARG A 94 47.69 -47.03 -42.31
C ARG A 94 46.19 -46.74 -42.32
N VAL A 95 45.81 -45.59 -41.79
CA VAL A 95 44.46 -45.03 -41.89
C VAL A 95 44.55 -43.59 -42.38
N THR A 96 43.65 -43.22 -43.28
CA THR A 96 43.43 -41.85 -43.75
C THR A 96 41.94 -41.55 -43.74
N TRP A 97 41.56 -40.47 -43.07
CA TRP A 97 40.23 -39.87 -43.16
C TRP A 97 40.24 -38.64 -44.03
N GLY A 98 39.15 -38.42 -44.76
CA GLY A 98 38.93 -37.20 -45.53
C GLY A 98 37.52 -36.65 -45.38
N VAL A 99 37.40 -35.34 -45.16
CA VAL A 99 36.13 -34.59 -45.25
C VAL A 99 36.26 -33.56 -46.38
N PRO A 100 35.29 -33.46 -47.30
CA PRO A 100 35.31 -32.43 -48.34
C PRO A 100 35.26 -31.03 -47.72
N ARG A 101 36.07 -30.11 -48.24
CA ARG A 101 35.98 -28.69 -47.87
C ARG A 101 34.66 -28.12 -48.41
N ALA A 102 33.98 -27.31 -47.60
CA ALA A 102 32.82 -26.55 -48.06
C ALA A 102 33.26 -25.56 -49.16
N ALA A 103 32.45 -25.40 -50.22
CA ALA A 103 32.75 -24.48 -51.30
C ALA A 103 32.86 -23.05 -50.76
N GLY A 104 34.09 -22.53 -50.71
CA GLY A 104 34.33 -21.13 -50.35
C GLY A 104 33.75 -20.19 -51.41
N SER A 105 33.56 -18.92 -51.05
CA SER A 105 33.09 -17.83 -51.92
C SER A 105 34.02 -17.51 -53.13
N GLY A 106 35.04 -18.32 -53.38
CA GLY A 106 35.97 -18.23 -54.50
C GLY A 106 35.70 -19.27 -55.59
N GLY A 107 34.82 -18.93 -56.54
CA GLY A 107 34.64 -19.63 -57.82
C GLY A 107 33.82 -20.94 -57.76
N PRO A 108 33.29 -21.41 -58.90
CA PRO A 108 32.49 -22.63 -58.96
C PRO A 108 33.36 -23.87 -58.76
N GLN A 109 33.46 -24.36 -57.52
CA GLN A 109 33.97 -25.69 -57.22
C GLN A 109 32.87 -26.72 -57.46
N ARG A 110 33.19 -27.79 -58.21
CA ARG A 110 32.26 -28.90 -58.45
C ARG A 110 32.06 -29.67 -57.13
N PRO A 111 30.83 -30.06 -56.76
CA PRO A 111 30.59 -30.86 -55.55
C PRO A 111 31.42 -32.14 -55.61
N VAL A 112 32.13 -32.44 -54.52
CA VAL A 112 32.89 -33.69 -54.39
C VAL A 112 31.93 -34.77 -53.89
N THR A 113 31.83 -35.87 -54.65
CA THR A 113 31.01 -37.04 -54.31
C THR A 113 31.92 -38.26 -54.21
N TRP A 114 31.72 -39.12 -53.21
CA TRP A 114 32.46 -40.38 -53.05
C TRP A 114 31.51 -41.52 -52.67
N ARG A 115 31.99 -42.75 -52.74
CA ARG A 115 31.24 -43.92 -52.27
C ARG A 115 31.33 -44.00 -50.74
N HIS A 116 30.19 -44.02 -50.05
CA HIS A 116 30.12 -44.17 -48.59
C HIS A 116 30.38 -45.62 -48.16
N VAL A 117 31.57 -46.11 -48.45
CA VAL A 117 32.07 -47.44 -48.11
C VAL A 117 33.49 -47.33 -47.53
N VAL A 118 33.98 -48.40 -46.93
CA VAL A 118 35.39 -48.50 -46.54
C VAL A 118 36.27 -48.68 -47.79
N HIS A 119 37.43 -48.03 -47.81
CA HIS A 119 38.45 -48.24 -48.84
C HIS A 119 39.67 -48.98 -48.26
N ALA A 120 40.00 -50.17 -48.76
CA ALA A 120 41.08 -51.00 -48.21
C ALA A 120 41.98 -51.68 -49.27
N PRO A 121 42.75 -50.93 -50.08
CA PRO A 121 42.71 -49.48 -50.35
C PRO A 121 41.70 -49.11 -51.45
N THR A 122 41.11 -50.09 -52.13
CA THR A 122 40.00 -49.93 -53.07
C THR A 122 38.66 -49.98 -52.33
N ALA A 123 37.61 -49.41 -52.91
CA ALA A 123 36.26 -49.46 -52.36
C ALA A 123 35.82 -50.91 -52.08
N THR A 124 35.30 -51.17 -50.88
CA THR A 124 34.69 -52.45 -50.49
C THR A 124 33.16 -52.37 -50.61
N ASP A 125 32.47 -53.48 -50.38
CA ASP A 125 31.01 -53.58 -50.30
C ASP A 125 30.51 -53.29 -48.86
N ASP A 126 31.37 -52.79 -47.96
CA ASP A 126 31.01 -52.46 -46.57
C ASP A 126 30.60 -50.98 -46.45
N PRO A 127 29.29 -50.67 -46.31
CA PRO A 127 28.82 -49.29 -46.20
C PRO A 127 29.24 -48.67 -44.87
N ILE A 128 29.52 -47.36 -44.89
CA ILE A 128 29.79 -46.54 -43.70
C ILE A 128 28.85 -45.35 -43.63
N THR A 129 28.35 -45.05 -42.43
CA THR A 129 27.50 -43.87 -42.19
C THR A 129 28.23 -42.73 -41.48
N VAL A 130 29.47 -42.97 -41.03
CA VAL A 130 30.38 -41.92 -40.56
C VAL A 130 30.59 -40.88 -41.69
N PRO A 131 30.42 -39.57 -41.42
CA PRO A 131 30.36 -38.52 -42.45
C PRO A 131 31.74 -38.11 -42.99
N ALA A 132 32.56 -39.08 -43.40
CA ALA A 132 33.87 -38.87 -44.01
C ALA A 132 34.29 -40.09 -44.85
N LEU A 133 35.23 -39.89 -45.77
CA LEU A 133 35.88 -40.96 -46.52
C LEU A 133 36.90 -41.67 -45.63
N LEU A 134 36.79 -43.00 -45.49
CA LEU A 134 37.77 -43.84 -44.79
C LEU A 134 38.60 -44.65 -45.77
N VAL A 135 39.91 -44.44 -45.79
CA VAL A 135 40.87 -45.38 -46.35
C VAL A 135 41.67 -46.02 -45.23
N ALA A 136 41.63 -47.34 -45.10
CA ALA A 136 42.34 -48.06 -44.05
C ALA A 136 42.88 -49.41 -44.54
N THR A 137 44.01 -49.84 -44.02
CA THR A 137 44.58 -51.18 -44.25
C THR A 137 43.84 -52.25 -43.45
N LEU A 138 42.52 -52.31 -43.60
CA LEU A 138 41.67 -53.29 -42.92
C LEU A 138 41.83 -54.68 -43.55
N PRO A 139 41.81 -55.76 -42.76
CA PRO A 139 41.93 -57.11 -43.29
C PRO A 139 40.69 -57.46 -44.11
N LEU A 140 40.89 -57.94 -45.35
CA LEU A 140 39.80 -58.36 -46.22
C LEU A 140 39.53 -59.87 -46.11
N ASP A 141 38.31 -60.27 -46.48
CA ASP A 141 37.93 -61.65 -46.70
C ASP A 141 38.54 -62.21 -48.02
N PRO A 142 38.39 -63.52 -48.32
CA PRO A 142 38.92 -64.09 -49.55
C PRO A 142 38.32 -63.51 -50.84
N THR A 143 37.11 -62.94 -50.79
CA THR A 143 36.49 -62.28 -51.95
C THR A 143 37.07 -60.89 -52.20
N ARG A 144 37.78 -60.34 -51.20
CA ARG A 144 38.31 -58.97 -51.16
C ARG A 144 37.24 -57.90 -51.32
N ARG A 145 35.97 -58.24 -51.08
CA ARG A 145 34.84 -57.32 -51.13
C ARG A 145 34.36 -56.90 -49.76
N HIS A 146 34.67 -57.68 -48.71
CA HIS A 146 34.27 -57.38 -47.35
C HIS A 146 35.44 -57.40 -46.38
N VAL A 147 35.38 -56.57 -45.36
CA VAL A 147 36.32 -56.57 -44.23
C VAL A 147 36.08 -57.81 -43.36
N ALA A 148 37.15 -58.57 -43.12
CA ALA A 148 37.16 -59.70 -42.21
C ALA A 148 37.18 -59.22 -40.75
N LEU A 149 36.03 -59.23 -40.10
CA LEU A 149 35.89 -58.83 -38.69
C LEU A 149 36.73 -59.71 -37.74
N GLY A 150 37.30 -59.10 -36.71
CA GLY A 150 38.13 -59.76 -35.70
C GLY A 150 39.13 -58.80 -35.04
N PRO A 151 40.01 -59.29 -34.15
CA PRO A 151 40.91 -58.46 -33.35
C PRO A 151 41.81 -57.51 -34.15
N LEU A 152 42.24 -57.93 -35.34
CA LEU A 152 43.04 -57.08 -36.23
C LEU A 152 42.23 -55.93 -36.82
N ALA A 153 41.00 -56.19 -37.27
CA ALA A 153 40.11 -55.15 -37.77
C ALA A 153 39.79 -54.15 -36.64
N ASP A 154 39.48 -54.66 -35.44
CA ASP A 154 39.16 -53.84 -34.27
C ASP A 154 40.33 -52.90 -33.89
N ALA A 155 41.56 -53.40 -33.88
CA ALA A 155 42.74 -52.57 -33.62
C ALA A 155 42.96 -51.47 -34.69
N VAL A 156 42.70 -51.77 -35.98
CA VAL A 156 42.79 -50.76 -37.04
C VAL A 156 41.65 -49.75 -36.95
N LEU A 157 40.43 -50.17 -36.55
CA LEU A 157 39.29 -49.27 -36.31
C LEU A 157 39.52 -48.35 -35.10
N GLU A 158 40.21 -48.82 -34.06
CA GLU A 158 40.65 -47.96 -32.95
C GLU A 158 41.59 -46.84 -33.42
N HIS A 159 42.60 -47.18 -34.23
CA HIS A 159 43.47 -46.18 -34.85
C HIS A 159 42.72 -45.26 -35.82
N ALA A 160 41.70 -45.78 -36.52
CA ALA A 160 40.83 -44.98 -37.35
C ALA A 160 40.05 -43.97 -36.51
N ALA A 161 39.48 -44.35 -35.38
CA ALA A 161 38.78 -43.43 -34.49
C ALA A 161 39.71 -42.35 -33.91
N GLU A 162 40.96 -42.70 -33.57
CA GLU A 162 41.97 -41.72 -33.15
C GLU A 162 42.31 -40.71 -34.26
N ALA A 163 42.48 -41.18 -35.50
CA ALA A 163 42.70 -40.30 -36.65
C ALA A 163 41.48 -39.42 -36.96
N TYR A 164 40.27 -39.95 -36.73
CA TYR A 164 39.01 -39.21 -36.88
C TYR A 164 38.88 -38.10 -35.83
N ALA A 165 39.20 -38.39 -34.57
CA ALA A 165 39.19 -37.40 -33.50
C ALA A 165 40.16 -36.24 -33.80
N ARG A 166 41.37 -36.53 -34.27
CA ARG A 166 42.32 -35.49 -34.72
C ARG A 166 41.78 -34.68 -35.89
N LEU A 167 41.07 -35.30 -36.83
CA LEU A 167 40.43 -34.59 -37.93
C LEU A 167 39.36 -33.63 -37.42
N ALA A 168 38.50 -34.08 -36.50
CA ALA A 168 37.45 -33.26 -35.91
C ALA A 168 38.02 -32.10 -35.08
N GLU A 169 39.10 -32.32 -34.35
CA GLU A 169 39.81 -31.26 -33.62
C GLU A 169 40.39 -30.20 -34.57
N LEU A 170 41.06 -30.61 -35.65
CA LEU A 170 41.54 -29.70 -36.70
C LEU A 170 40.38 -28.91 -37.32
N PHE A 171 39.26 -29.58 -37.58
CA PHE A 171 38.06 -28.97 -38.14
C PHE A 171 37.48 -27.88 -37.20
N ALA A 172 37.45 -28.15 -35.90
CA ALA A 172 37.03 -27.20 -34.87
C ALA A 172 38.00 -26.01 -34.74
N GLN A 173 39.31 -26.25 -34.80
CA GLN A 173 40.35 -25.21 -34.73
C GLN A 173 40.27 -24.25 -35.92
N ASP A 174 39.97 -24.77 -37.11
CA ASP A 174 39.75 -23.99 -38.34
C ASP A 174 38.40 -23.23 -38.34
N GLY A 175 37.59 -23.36 -37.28
CA GLY A 175 36.32 -22.64 -37.10
C GLY A 175 35.14 -23.26 -37.84
N HIS A 176 35.27 -24.51 -38.31
CA HIS A 176 34.16 -25.26 -38.85
C HIS A 176 33.33 -25.91 -37.72
N GLU A 177 32.17 -26.49 -38.07
CA GLU A 177 31.24 -27.11 -37.12
C GLU A 177 31.59 -28.59 -36.90
N PRO A 178 32.27 -28.98 -35.80
CA PRO A 178 32.71 -30.34 -35.58
C PRO A 178 31.56 -31.28 -35.20
N LEU A 179 30.42 -30.78 -34.68
CA LEU A 179 29.28 -31.64 -34.36
C LEU A 179 28.67 -32.27 -35.62
N ALA A 180 28.85 -31.66 -36.79
CA ALA A 180 28.43 -32.24 -38.07
C ALA A 180 29.19 -33.54 -38.43
N LEU A 181 30.34 -33.79 -37.79
CA LEU A 181 31.13 -35.00 -37.96
C LEU A 181 30.68 -36.14 -37.03
N VAL A 182 29.73 -35.89 -36.13
CA VAL A 182 29.26 -36.92 -35.20
C VAL A 182 28.32 -37.87 -35.93
N PRO A 183 28.65 -39.18 -35.99
CA PRO A 183 27.73 -40.15 -36.56
C PRO A 183 26.49 -40.28 -35.66
N VAL A 184 25.33 -39.88 -36.19
CA VAL A 184 24.02 -40.05 -35.54
C VAL A 184 23.12 -40.95 -36.38
N GLY A 185 22.28 -41.76 -35.72
CA GLY A 185 21.37 -42.69 -36.37
C GLY A 185 21.82 -44.16 -36.33
N LEU A 186 21.14 -45.00 -37.11
CA LEU A 186 21.42 -46.44 -37.17
C LEU A 186 22.61 -46.73 -38.11
N PRO A 187 23.65 -47.46 -37.66
CA PRO A 187 24.75 -47.89 -38.52
C PRO A 187 24.28 -48.78 -39.67
N ALA A 188 24.98 -48.75 -40.81
CA ALA A 188 24.63 -49.52 -42.01
C ALA A 188 25.00 -51.01 -41.95
N GLY A 189 25.81 -51.43 -40.96
CA GLY A 189 26.24 -52.82 -40.79
C GLY A 189 27.07 -53.06 -39.53
N ALA A 190 27.58 -54.28 -39.37
CA ALA A 190 28.35 -54.67 -38.18
C ALA A 190 29.70 -53.94 -38.06
N LEU A 191 30.40 -53.73 -39.19
CA LEU A 191 31.64 -52.97 -39.24
C LEU A 191 31.41 -51.49 -38.87
N ASP A 192 30.42 -50.87 -39.51
CA ASP A 192 30.02 -49.47 -39.27
C ASP A 192 29.59 -49.26 -37.81
N SER A 193 28.87 -50.21 -37.22
CA SER A 193 28.47 -50.17 -35.80
C SER A 193 29.67 -50.17 -34.86
N ARG A 194 30.69 -51.00 -35.11
CA ARG A 194 31.95 -50.98 -34.32
C ARG A 194 32.68 -49.66 -34.49
N LEU A 195 32.75 -49.15 -35.72
CA LEU A 195 33.39 -47.88 -36.01
C LEU A 195 32.68 -46.71 -35.32
N HIS A 196 31.34 -46.68 -35.33
CA HIS A 196 30.54 -45.69 -34.59
C HIS A 196 30.90 -45.67 -33.10
N GLN A 197 30.96 -46.84 -32.47
CA GLN A 197 31.30 -46.96 -31.04
C GLN A 197 32.69 -46.39 -30.75
N HIS A 198 33.70 -46.75 -31.54
CA HIS A 198 35.05 -46.23 -31.36
C HIS A 198 35.14 -44.72 -31.63
N VAL A 199 34.48 -44.23 -32.69
CA VAL A 199 34.47 -42.81 -33.05
C VAL A 199 33.80 -41.97 -31.97
N VAL A 200 32.59 -42.33 -31.53
CA VAL A 200 31.88 -41.60 -30.47
C VAL A 200 32.69 -41.59 -29.18
N ALA A 201 33.20 -42.74 -28.75
CA ALA A 201 34.02 -42.83 -27.53
C ALA A 201 35.27 -41.94 -27.57
N ARG A 202 35.90 -41.78 -28.75
CA ARG A 202 37.05 -40.89 -28.91
C ARG A 202 36.65 -39.42 -28.98
N LEU A 203 35.57 -39.08 -29.69
CA LEU A 203 35.10 -37.70 -29.81
C LEU A 203 34.61 -37.12 -28.48
N THR A 204 34.01 -37.93 -27.61
CA THR A 204 33.54 -37.52 -26.28
C THR A 204 34.60 -36.80 -25.44
N GLY A 205 35.85 -37.27 -25.47
CA GLY A 205 36.98 -36.67 -24.72
C GLY A 205 37.88 -35.75 -25.56
N THR A 206 37.52 -35.46 -26.82
CA THR A 206 38.32 -34.61 -27.72
C THR A 206 37.87 -33.15 -27.59
N PRO A 207 38.78 -32.16 -27.44
CA PRO A 207 38.40 -30.74 -27.41
C PRO A 207 37.82 -30.26 -28.75
N LEU A 208 36.49 -30.19 -28.85
CA LEU A 208 35.78 -29.85 -30.08
C LEU A 208 34.97 -28.56 -29.96
N LEU A 209 34.40 -28.29 -28.79
CA LEU A 209 33.37 -27.27 -28.65
C LEU A 209 33.96 -25.95 -28.17
N ARG A 210 33.50 -24.83 -28.74
CA ARG A 210 33.93 -23.49 -28.32
C ARG A 210 33.05 -23.00 -27.17
N PRO A 211 33.60 -22.75 -25.97
CA PRO A 211 32.82 -22.21 -24.87
C PRO A 211 32.45 -20.75 -25.13
N ALA A 212 31.27 -20.32 -24.67
CA ALA A 212 30.77 -18.96 -24.89
C ALA A 212 31.62 -17.88 -24.20
N GLY A 213 32.25 -18.20 -23.07
CA GLY A 213 33.10 -17.29 -22.30
C GLY A 213 34.60 -17.39 -22.56
N GLY A 214 35.08 -18.24 -23.48
CA GLY A 214 36.51 -18.54 -23.61
C GLY A 214 36.97 -18.94 -25.02
N ALA A 215 38.27 -18.79 -25.28
CA ALA A 215 38.84 -19.10 -26.60
C ALA A 215 39.30 -20.56 -26.76
N ARG A 216 39.54 -21.28 -25.66
CA ARG A 216 40.06 -22.65 -25.68
C ARG A 216 38.91 -23.64 -25.84
N LEU A 217 39.05 -24.58 -26.78
CA LEU A 217 38.07 -25.64 -26.98
C LEU A 217 37.95 -26.53 -25.74
N VAL A 218 36.73 -27.02 -25.50
CA VAL A 218 36.39 -27.96 -24.43
C VAL A 218 35.92 -29.28 -25.01
N ALA A 219 36.18 -30.37 -24.27
CA ALA A 219 35.68 -31.69 -24.64
C ALA A 219 34.17 -31.78 -24.38
N PRO A 220 33.41 -32.49 -25.24
CA PRO A 220 31.98 -32.69 -25.07
C PRO A 220 31.55 -33.20 -23.69
N ASP A 221 32.28 -34.15 -23.09
CA ASP A 221 31.99 -34.68 -21.74
C ASP A 221 32.17 -33.68 -20.59
N SER A 222 32.80 -32.55 -20.88
CA SER A 222 33.09 -31.46 -19.94
C SER A 222 32.33 -30.19 -20.32
N ALA A 223 31.39 -30.29 -21.27
CA ALA A 223 30.63 -29.18 -21.81
C ALA A 223 29.18 -29.21 -21.33
N VAL A 224 28.64 -28.03 -21.06
CA VAL A 224 27.25 -27.81 -20.64
C VAL A 224 26.55 -26.96 -21.69
N ALA A 225 25.32 -27.29 -22.04
CA ALA A 225 24.48 -26.51 -22.95
C ALA A 225 23.11 -26.24 -22.33
N VAL A 226 22.47 -25.14 -22.72
CA VAL A 226 21.12 -24.79 -22.24
C VAL A 226 20.07 -25.24 -23.24
N ASP A 227 18.99 -25.83 -22.76
CA ASP A 227 17.85 -26.19 -23.61
C ASP A 227 17.01 -24.96 -24.00
N GLY A 228 16.73 -24.82 -25.30
CA GLY A 228 15.69 -23.93 -25.83
C GLY A 228 15.87 -22.40 -25.67
N SER A 229 16.95 -21.90 -25.06
CA SER A 229 17.10 -20.48 -24.71
C SER A 229 18.36 -19.85 -25.33
N PRO A 230 18.37 -19.53 -26.63
CA PRO A 230 19.54 -18.96 -27.29
C PRO A 230 19.87 -17.56 -26.74
N GLY A 231 21.15 -17.31 -26.47
CA GLY A 231 21.67 -16.00 -26.07
C GLY A 231 22.09 -15.92 -24.60
N VAL A 232 21.59 -16.84 -23.75
CA VAL A 232 22.00 -16.95 -22.33
C VAL A 232 23.49 -17.26 -22.21
N GLU A 233 24.02 -18.04 -23.14
CA GLU A 233 25.39 -18.55 -23.08
C GLU A 233 26.42 -17.42 -23.10
N THR A 234 26.13 -16.34 -23.81
CA THR A 234 27.02 -15.17 -23.88
C THR A 234 27.06 -14.43 -22.54
N ALA A 235 25.92 -14.32 -21.85
CA ALA A 235 25.81 -13.64 -20.57
C ALA A 235 26.44 -14.47 -19.43
N LEU A 236 26.18 -15.78 -19.40
CA LEU A 236 26.60 -16.67 -18.31
C LEU A 236 27.94 -17.38 -18.56
N GLY A 237 28.48 -17.34 -19.77
CA GLY A 237 29.67 -18.10 -20.15
C GLY A 237 30.94 -17.76 -19.36
N ARG A 238 31.01 -16.58 -18.74
CA ARG A 238 32.09 -16.21 -17.82
C ARG A 238 31.93 -16.81 -16.41
N LEU A 239 30.70 -17.12 -16.01
CA LEU A 239 30.36 -17.66 -14.69
C LEU A 239 30.27 -19.19 -14.69
N VAL A 240 29.95 -19.80 -15.85
CA VAL A 240 29.82 -21.24 -16.02
C VAL A 240 30.93 -21.77 -16.92
N PRO A 241 31.97 -22.40 -16.36
CA PRO A 241 33.02 -23.05 -17.15
C PRO A 241 32.42 -24.13 -18.06
N GLY A 242 32.85 -24.16 -19.33
CA GLY A 242 32.40 -25.17 -20.28
C GLY A 242 31.00 -24.95 -20.86
N LEU A 243 30.36 -23.80 -20.59
CA LEU A 243 29.10 -23.43 -21.24
C LEU A 243 29.31 -23.21 -22.75
N VAL A 244 28.66 -24.02 -23.58
CA VAL A 244 28.79 -24.01 -25.04
C VAL A 244 27.46 -23.70 -25.72
N THR A 245 27.52 -23.13 -26.91
CA THR A 245 26.34 -22.97 -27.77
C THR A 245 26.22 -24.17 -28.71
N VAL A 246 25.07 -24.84 -28.69
CA VAL A 246 24.77 -25.94 -29.62
C VAL A 246 23.96 -25.40 -30.80
N PRO A 247 24.44 -25.49 -32.04
CA PRO A 247 23.69 -25.02 -33.20
C PRO A 247 22.35 -25.73 -33.37
N ALA A 248 21.36 -25.02 -33.91
CA ALA A 248 20.05 -25.57 -34.21
C ALA A 248 20.16 -26.81 -35.12
N GLY A 249 19.51 -27.90 -34.73
CA GLY A 249 19.53 -29.18 -35.45
C GLY A 249 20.66 -30.14 -35.07
N LEU A 250 21.61 -29.73 -34.22
CA LEU A 250 22.75 -30.56 -33.79
C LEU A 250 22.64 -31.05 -32.34
N ALA A 251 21.48 -30.91 -31.71
CA ALA A 251 21.24 -31.33 -30.32
C ALA A 251 21.40 -32.85 -30.12
N ALA A 252 21.05 -33.67 -31.12
CA ALA A 252 21.22 -35.12 -31.03
C ALA A 252 22.72 -35.50 -30.99
N GLN A 253 23.53 -34.87 -31.83
CA GLN A 253 24.98 -35.03 -31.91
C GLN A 253 25.65 -34.64 -30.59
N ALA A 254 25.29 -33.48 -30.04
CA ALA A 254 25.80 -33.03 -28.75
C ALA A 254 25.49 -34.03 -27.63
N ARG A 255 24.23 -34.51 -27.54
CA ARG A 255 23.84 -35.53 -26.56
C ARG A 255 24.54 -36.87 -26.77
N THR A 256 24.75 -37.29 -28.02
CA THR A 256 25.50 -38.52 -28.34
C THR A 256 26.95 -38.45 -27.85
N LEU A 257 27.57 -37.26 -27.89
CA LEU A 257 28.94 -37.07 -27.38
C LEU A 257 29.01 -36.87 -25.86
N GLY A 258 27.88 -36.75 -25.16
CA GLY A 258 27.84 -36.58 -23.71
C GLY A 258 27.84 -35.13 -23.22
N VAL A 259 27.50 -34.16 -24.08
CA VAL A 259 27.25 -32.77 -23.63
C VAL A 259 26.07 -32.76 -22.67
N ASP A 260 26.25 -32.16 -21.50
CA ASP A 260 25.20 -32.04 -20.48
C ASP A 260 24.22 -30.93 -20.88
N VAL A 261 23.03 -31.31 -21.35
CA VAL A 261 22.00 -30.37 -21.79
C VAL A 261 21.01 -30.15 -20.65
N VAL A 262 21.12 -29.01 -19.98
CA VAL A 262 20.33 -28.68 -18.78
C VAL A 262 19.26 -27.62 -19.04
N PRO A 263 18.15 -27.63 -18.30
CA PRO A 263 17.21 -26.50 -18.25
C PRO A 263 17.89 -25.22 -17.76
N LEU A 264 17.37 -24.06 -18.17
CA LEU A 264 17.87 -22.75 -17.73
C LEU A 264 17.78 -22.58 -16.20
N SER A 265 16.73 -23.10 -15.56
CA SER A 265 16.56 -23.07 -14.10
C SER A 265 17.72 -23.74 -13.37
N ASP A 266 18.10 -24.93 -13.81
CA ASP A 266 19.12 -25.76 -13.18
C ASP A 266 20.51 -25.11 -13.34
N LEU A 267 20.75 -24.47 -14.50
CA LEU A 267 21.95 -23.66 -14.72
C LEU A 267 22.01 -22.47 -13.75
N VAL A 268 20.90 -21.74 -13.59
CA VAL A 268 20.79 -20.58 -12.70
C VAL A 268 20.98 -20.99 -11.24
N GLU A 269 20.38 -22.10 -10.82
CA GLU A 269 20.59 -22.68 -9.48
C GLU A 269 22.06 -23.07 -9.24
N GLY A 270 22.75 -23.54 -10.28
CA GLY A 270 24.18 -23.87 -10.24
C GLY A 270 25.13 -22.66 -10.24
N LEU A 271 24.65 -21.43 -10.46
CA LEU A 271 25.52 -20.25 -10.54
C LEU A 271 26.24 -19.99 -9.20
N PRO A 272 27.52 -19.58 -9.23
CA PRO A 272 28.24 -19.21 -8.03
C PRO A 272 27.68 -17.90 -7.45
N ALA A 273 27.49 -17.86 -6.13
CA ALA A 273 27.07 -16.65 -5.41
C ALA A 273 28.29 -15.75 -5.12
N VAL A 274 28.92 -15.24 -6.18
CA VAL A 274 30.11 -14.38 -6.11
C VAL A 274 29.73 -12.91 -6.19
N ARG A 275 30.39 -12.05 -5.43
CA ARG A 275 30.18 -10.60 -5.46
C ARG A 275 30.87 -9.95 -6.65
N ASP A 276 32.14 -10.27 -6.86
CA ASP A 276 33.06 -9.54 -7.76
C ASP A 276 32.85 -9.82 -9.26
N ALA A 277 31.68 -10.34 -9.65
CA ALA A 277 31.32 -10.47 -11.05
C ALA A 277 30.69 -9.17 -11.58
N ASP A 278 30.79 -8.96 -12.89
CA ASP A 278 30.10 -7.87 -13.58
C ASP A 278 28.61 -8.20 -13.75
N TRP A 279 27.88 -8.17 -12.63
CA TRP A 279 26.47 -8.54 -12.57
C TRP A 279 25.59 -7.62 -13.43
N ALA A 280 25.93 -6.34 -13.55
CA ALA A 280 25.25 -5.42 -14.46
C ALA A 280 25.34 -5.89 -15.92
N ALA A 281 26.52 -6.31 -16.38
CA ALA A 281 26.67 -6.87 -17.73
C ALA A 281 25.93 -8.21 -17.90
N VAL A 282 25.94 -9.07 -16.87
CA VAL A 282 25.18 -10.34 -16.87
C VAL A 282 23.68 -10.07 -17.01
N TYR A 283 23.12 -9.18 -16.18
CA TYR A 283 21.69 -8.82 -16.25
C TYR A 283 21.33 -8.15 -17.57
N THR A 284 22.20 -7.30 -18.11
CA THR A 284 22.02 -6.70 -19.44
C THR A 284 21.94 -7.78 -20.52
N GLY A 285 22.84 -8.77 -20.50
CA GLY A 285 22.83 -9.87 -21.46
C GLY A 285 21.61 -10.78 -21.35
N LEU A 286 21.05 -10.94 -20.15
CA LEU A 286 19.85 -11.73 -19.89
C LEU A 286 18.54 -10.97 -20.13
N ASP A 287 18.60 -9.64 -20.24
CA ASP A 287 17.43 -8.77 -20.38
C ASP A 287 16.56 -9.15 -21.59
N ALA A 288 17.21 -9.43 -22.73
CA ALA A 288 16.54 -9.85 -23.97
C ALA A 288 15.89 -11.24 -23.85
N VAL A 289 16.47 -12.14 -23.06
CA VAL A 289 15.96 -13.50 -22.83
C VAL A 289 14.75 -13.49 -21.91
N ALA A 290 14.71 -12.56 -20.96
CA ALA A 290 13.64 -12.40 -19.97
C ALA A 290 12.33 -11.80 -20.54
N SER A 291 12.10 -11.89 -21.85
CA SER A 291 10.92 -11.32 -22.52
C SER A 291 9.66 -12.17 -22.37
N ASP A 292 9.78 -13.50 -22.27
CA ASP A 292 8.67 -14.41 -22.01
C ASP A 292 8.55 -14.84 -20.54
N GLY A 293 7.36 -15.29 -20.12
CA GLY A 293 7.09 -15.65 -18.72
C GLY A 293 7.86 -16.86 -18.21
N ARG A 294 8.14 -17.86 -19.06
CA ARG A 294 8.85 -19.08 -18.66
C ARG A 294 10.34 -18.80 -18.44
N SER A 295 10.94 -18.00 -19.33
CA SER A 295 12.33 -17.56 -19.16
C SER A 295 12.50 -16.72 -17.90
N ARG A 296 11.54 -15.83 -17.58
CA ARG A 296 11.58 -15.08 -16.30
C ARG A 296 11.49 -15.99 -15.07
N GLU A 297 10.64 -17.00 -15.11
CA GLU A 297 10.53 -17.99 -14.04
C GLU A 297 11.85 -18.76 -13.85
N ALA A 298 12.49 -19.18 -14.93
CA ALA A 298 13.79 -19.85 -14.88
C ALA A 298 14.92 -18.96 -14.35
N LEU A 299 14.83 -17.64 -14.56
CA LEU A 299 15.80 -16.65 -14.07
C LEU A 299 15.52 -16.17 -12.62
N ALA A 300 14.45 -16.63 -11.98
CA ALA A 300 14.04 -16.15 -10.66
C ALA A 300 15.10 -16.44 -9.57
N GLY A 301 15.95 -17.45 -9.76
CA GLY A 301 17.02 -17.83 -8.83
C GLY A 301 18.36 -17.13 -9.04
N LEU A 302 18.44 -16.13 -9.93
CA LEU A 302 19.68 -15.41 -10.23
C LEU A 302 20.33 -14.86 -8.95
N PRO A 303 21.65 -15.01 -8.76
CA PRO A 303 22.33 -14.35 -7.65
C PRO A 303 22.20 -12.83 -7.76
N VAL A 304 21.92 -12.17 -6.63
CA VAL A 304 21.76 -10.72 -6.52
C VAL A 304 22.71 -10.21 -5.43
N PRO A 305 23.77 -9.47 -5.80
CA PRO A 305 24.63 -8.78 -4.84
C PRO A 305 23.85 -7.69 -4.10
N LEU A 306 24.05 -7.60 -2.80
CA LEU A 306 23.47 -6.58 -1.94
C LEU A 306 24.53 -5.55 -1.53
N ALA A 307 24.09 -4.34 -1.17
CA ALA A 307 24.96 -3.25 -0.73
C ALA A 307 25.78 -3.62 0.51
N ASP A 308 25.24 -4.47 1.39
CA ASP A 308 25.92 -4.99 2.59
C ASP A 308 26.99 -6.07 2.32
N GLY A 309 27.22 -6.39 1.04
CA GLY A 309 28.22 -7.34 0.59
C GLY A 309 27.80 -8.81 0.58
N ARG A 310 26.57 -9.13 1.02
CA ARG A 310 26.00 -10.47 0.81
C ARG A 310 25.55 -10.65 -0.63
N VAL A 311 25.40 -11.91 -1.05
CA VAL A 311 24.78 -12.27 -2.33
C VAL A 311 23.60 -13.19 -2.03
N VAL A 312 22.39 -12.76 -2.35
CA VAL A 312 21.17 -13.56 -2.17
C VAL A 312 20.80 -14.28 -3.46
N ARG A 313 19.97 -15.32 -3.36
CA ARG A 313 19.41 -16.03 -4.52
C ARG A 313 18.03 -15.49 -4.84
N GLY A 314 17.91 -14.80 -5.96
CA GLY A 314 16.68 -14.21 -6.48
C GLY A 314 16.43 -12.77 -6.06
N ALA A 315 15.71 -12.06 -6.93
CA ALA A 315 15.38 -10.64 -6.76
C ALA A 315 14.19 -10.38 -5.83
N ARG A 316 13.36 -11.40 -5.55
CA ARG A 316 12.16 -11.22 -4.72
C ARG A 316 12.51 -10.82 -3.29
N GLY A 317 11.92 -9.71 -2.84
CA GLY A 317 12.20 -9.11 -1.53
C GLY A 317 13.51 -8.32 -1.50
N ALA A 318 14.21 -8.15 -2.62
CA ALA A 318 15.27 -7.17 -2.77
C ALA A 318 14.70 -5.78 -3.11
N VAL A 319 15.42 -4.73 -2.76
CA VAL A 319 15.04 -3.33 -2.97
C VAL A 319 16.04 -2.69 -3.91
N LEU A 320 15.56 -2.19 -5.04
CA LEU A 320 16.32 -1.35 -5.97
C LEU A 320 16.21 0.10 -5.50
N LEU A 321 17.34 0.74 -5.27
CA LEU A 321 17.38 2.18 -5.00
C LEU A 321 17.03 2.96 -6.28
N PRO A 322 16.33 4.10 -6.17
CA PRO A 322 16.15 5.03 -7.27
C PRO A 322 17.50 5.46 -7.87
N ALA A 323 17.51 5.80 -9.16
CA ALA A 323 18.72 6.27 -9.81
C ALA A 323 19.31 7.49 -9.09
N GLY A 324 20.59 7.42 -8.72
CA GLY A 324 21.30 8.48 -7.98
C GLY A 324 20.99 8.53 -6.47
N ALA A 325 20.08 7.71 -5.94
CA ALA A 325 19.82 7.68 -4.49
C ALA A 325 21.03 7.18 -3.69
N ALA A 326 21.79 6.23 -4.22
CA ALA A 326 23.00 5.72 -3.59
C ALA A 326 24.11 6.79 -3.42
N ASP A 327 24.13 7.82 -4.29
CA ASP A 327 25.08 8.91 -4.20
C ASP A 327 24.63 10.02 -3.23
N ARG A 328 23.37 9.99 -2.79
CA ARG A 328 22.76 10.99 -1.89
C ARG A 328 22.67 10.51 -0.45
N LEU A 329 22.68 9.20 -0.23
CA LEU A 329 22.65 8.59 1.08
C LEU A 329 24.07 8.33 1.56
N GLU A 330 24.32 8.54 2.85
CA GLU A 330 25.58 8.16 3.46
C GLU A 330 25.78 6.62 3.44
N PRO A 331 27.01 6.12 3.25
CA PRO A 331 27.26 4.67 3.25
C PRO A 331 26.78 3.96 4.53
N THR A 332 26.88 4.64 5.67
CA THR A 332 26.40 4.13 6.97
C THR A 332 24.89 3.95 6.98
N THR A 333 24.12 4.79 6.28
CA THR A 333 22.67 4.65 6.14
C THR A 333 22.31 3.35 5.41
N LEU A 334 23.04 3.02 4.33
CA LEU A 334 22.84 1.75 3.61
C LEU A 334 23.18 0.53 4.47
N GLU A 335 24.21 0.64 5.31
CA GLU A 335 24.55 -0.41 6.28
C GLU A 335 23.45 -0.58 7.34
N SER A 336 22.90 0.51 7.88
CA SER A 336 21.80 0.49 8.85
C SER A 336 20.53 -0.16 8.25
N LEU A 337 20.14 0.24 7.03
CA LEU A 337 19.01 -0.37 6.32
C LEU A 337 19.19 -1.89 6.17
N ALA A 338 20.41 -2.34 5.87
CA ALA A 338 20.72 -3.76 5.77
C ALA A 338 20.63 -4.49 7.12
N ARG A 339 21.08 -3.86 8.22
CA ARG A 339 20.93 -4.40 9.60
C ARG A 339 19.46 -4.55 9.98
N TRP A 340 18.59 -3.63 9.55
CA TRP A 340 17.14 -3.71 9.76
C TRP A 340 16.45 -4.73 8.84
N GLY A 341 17.21 -5.42 7.98
CA GLY A 341 16.73 -6.52 7.15
C GLY A 341 16.34 -6.13 5.73
N LEU A 342 16.51 -4.87 5.30
CA LEU A 342 16.32 -4.52 3.89
C LEU A 342 17.42 -5.16 3.04
N ARG A 343 17.01 -5.79 1.95
CA ARG A 343 17.93 -6.38 0.96
C ARG A 343 18.17 -5.39 -0.16
N VAL A 344 18.87 -4.31 0.14
CA VAL A 344 19.21 -3.26 -0.84
C VAL A 344 20.19 -3.84 -1.86
N VAL A 345 19.83 -3.83 -3.14
CA VAL A 345 20.70 -4.31 -4.24
C VAL A 345 21.94 -3.42 -4.32
N ASP A 346 23.11 -4.03 -4.53
CA ASP A 346 24.36 -3.29 -4.74
C ASP A 346 24.18 -2.30 -5.91
N PRO A 347 24.47 -0.99 -5.74
CA PRO A 347 24.26 0.01 -6.78
C PRO A 347 24.98 -0.31 -8.10
N GLY A 348 26.13 -1.01 -8.05
CA GLY A 348 26.86 -1.47 -9.23
C GLY A 348 26.19 -2.65 -9.96
N ALA A 349 25.22 -3.32 -9.34
CA ALA A 349 24.43 -4.41 -9.89
C ALA A 349 22.95 -4.04 -10.14
N ALA A 350 22.53 -2.82 -9.79
CA ALA A 350 21.16 -2.36 -9.99
C ALA A 350 20.75 -2.40 -11.47
N HIS A 351 19.66 -3.10 -11.79
CA HIS A 351 19.22 -3.29 -13.17
C HIS A 351 17.70 -3.50 -13.27
N PRO A 352 17.00 -2.92 -14.28
CA PRO A 352 15.54 -3.07 -14.46
C PRO A 352 15.04 -4.51 -14.58
N LEU A 353 15.90 -5.43 -15.02
CA LEU A 353 15.59 -6.87 -15.04
C LEU A 353 15.18 -7.37 -13.65
N LEU A 354 15.84 -6.91 -12.59
CA LEU A 354 15.58 -7.39 -11.23
C LEU A 354 14.17 -7.00 -10.75
N GLU A 355 13.67 -5.83 -11.14
CA GLU A 355 12.29 -5.41 -10.90
C GLU A 355 11.30 -6.36 -11.59
N ARG A 356 11.56 -6.72 -12.86
CA ARG A 356 10.73 -7.69 -13.61
C ARG A 356 10.79 -9.11 -13.04
N LEU A 357 11.83 -9.42 -12.27
CA LEU A 357 12.01 -10.68 -11.53
C LEU A 357 11.46 -10.61 -10.09
N GLY A 358 10.96 -9.45 -9.65
CA GLY A 358 10.21 -9.28 -8.39
C GLY A 358 10.93 -8.49 -7.30
N ALA A 359 12.02 -7.78 -7.59
CA ALA A 359 12.54 -6.76 -6.68
C ALA A 359 11.55 -5.58 -6.57
N ALA A 360 11.44 -4.99 -5.39
CA ALA A 360 10.72 -3.75 -5.19
C ALA A 360 11.60 -2.57 -5.64
N ALA A 361 11.01 -1.55 -6.26
CA ALA A 361 11.69 -0.33 -6.67
C ALA A 361 10.96 0.90 -6.10
N PRO A 362 10.92 1.09 -4.76
CA PRO A 362 10.30 2.25 -4.16
C PRO A 362 11.11 3.52 -4.49
N ASP A 363 10.44 4.66 -4.57
CA ASP A 363 11.11 5.96 -4.50
C ASP A 363 11.67 6.21 -3.09
N LEU A 364 12.36 7.34 -2.87
CA LEU A 364 12.96 7.63 -1.57
C LEU A 364 11.90 7.77 -0.46
N ALA A 365 10.72 8.32 -0.78
CA ALA A 365 9.62 8.43 0.17
C ALA A 365 9.02 7.05 0.51
N GLY A 366 8.89 6.16 -0.48
CA GLY A 366 8.48 4.77 -0.29
C GLY A 366 9.52 3.93 0.47
N LEU A 367 10.81 4.26 0.33
CA LEU A 367 11.87 3.65 1.14
C LEU A 367 11.76 4.09 2.60
N LEU A 368 11.51 5.38 2.85
CA LEU A 368 11.27 5.92 4.20
C LEU A 368 9.99 5.33 4.83
N ALA A 369 8.95 5.12 4.04
CA ALA A 369 7.70 4.47 4.48
C ALA A 369 7.82 2.94 4.61
N HIS A 370 8.99 2.34 4.34
CA HIS A 370 9.16 0.90 4.38
C HIS A 370 9.09 0.38 5.83
N ASP A 371 8.43 -0.76 6.02
CA ASP A 371 8.08 -1.29 7.35
C ASP A 371 9.30 -1.56 8.24
N ALA A 372 10.43 -1.95 7.65
CA ALA A 372 11.67 -2.13 8.40
C ALA A 372 12.30 -0.82 8.91
N VAL A 373 12.05 0.33 8.27
CA VAL A 373 12.46 1.64 8.81
C VAL A 373 11.56 2.01 9.99
N ARG A 374 10.23 1.83 9.82
CA ARG A 374 9.25 2.01 10.90
C ARG A 374 9.60 1.19 12.14
N LEU A 375 9.83 -0.12 11.96
CA LEU A 375 10.17 -1.03 13.06
C LEU A 375 11.49 -0.67 13.74
N ALA A 376 12.47 -0.12 13.01
CA ALA A 376 13.72 0.35 13.60
C ALA A 376 13.50 1.57 14.51
N VAL A 377 12.65 2.52 14.11
CA VAL A 377 12.32 3.69 14.95
C VAL A 377 11.52 3.27 16.19
N LEU A 378 10.54 2.37 16.03
CA LEU A 378 9.77 1.87 17.18
C LEU A 378 10.66 1.10 18.16
N ALA A 379 11.54 0.23 17.67
CA ALA A 379 12.47 -0.50 18.52
C ALA A 379 13.47 0.42 19.21
N GLN A 380 13.90 1.50 18.54
CA GLN A 380 14.78 2.51 19.13
C GLN A 380 14.10 3.25 20.28
N ALA A 381 12.83 3.63 20.13
CA ALA A 381 12.09 4.36 21.15
C ALA A 381 11.87 3.55 22.44
N ASP A 382 11.88 2.21 22.35
CA ASP A 382 11.75 1.28 23.47
C ASP A 382 13.10 0.85 24.08
N ASP A 383 14.24 1.24 23.47
CA ASP A 383 15.59 0.81 23.88
C ASP A 383 16.33 1.92 24.65
N ASP A 384 17.06 1.54 25.70
CA ASP A 384 17.88 2.44 26.51
C ASP A 384 19.31 2.62 25.94
N ASP A 385 19.67 1.89 24.88
CA ASP A 385 20.99 1.99 24.23
C ASP A 385 21.08 3.22 23.31
N LEU A 386 21.67 4.30 23.85
CA LEU A 386 21.85 5.56 23.15
C LEU A 386 22.73 5.45 21.90
N ASP A 387 23.71 4.54 21.87
CA ASP A 387 24.59 4.39 20.70
C ASP A 387 23.79 3.82 19.52
N ILE A 388 22.92 2.84 19.78
CA ILE A 388 21.99 2.27 18.78
C ILE A 388 20.97 3.33 18.35
N ALA A 389 20.47 4.14 19.30
CA ALA A 389 19.52 5.20 19.00
C ALA A 389 20.08 6.27 18.07
N ASP A 390 21.33 6.67 18.29
CA ASP A 390 22.04 7.62 17.43
C ASP A 390 22.23 7.04 16.01
N GLU A 391 22.56 5.75 15.87
CA GLU A 391 22.69 5.10 14.56
C GLU A 391 21.36 5.11 13.77
N VAL A 392 20.23 4.85 14.44
CA VAL A 392 18.90 4.89 13.82
C VAL A 392 18.52 6.32 13.44
N THR A 393 18.74 7.25 14.35
CA THR A 393 18.45 8.68 14.17
C THR A 393 19.20 9.25 12.98
N ASP A 394 20.51 9.07 12.92
CA ASP A 394 21.32 9.58 11.82
C ASP A 394 20.88 8.98 10.46
N ALA A 395 20.58 7.68 10.41
CA ALA A 395 20.15 7.01 9.17
C ALA A 395 18.75 7.47 8.71
N VAL A 396 17.81 7.70 9.63
CA VAL A 396 16.47 8.21 9.30
C VAL A 396 16.52 9.67 8.88
N LEU A 397 17.29 10.52 9.57
CA LEU A 397 17.46 11.93 9.21
C LEU A 397 18.17 12.09 7.85
N ASP A 398 19.16 11.24 7.54
CA ASP A 398 19.80 11.18 6.22
C ASP A 398 18.80 10.81 5.12
N LEU A 399 17.96 9.80 5.37
CA LEU A 399 16.92 9.39 4.42
C LEU A 399 15.86 10.48 4.21
N VAL A 400 15.42 11.15 5.28
CA VAL A 400 14.49 12.30 5.20
C VAL A 400 15.13 13.46 4.43
N GLY A 401 16.39 13.77 4.70
CA GLY A 401 17.17 14.76 3.97
C GLY A 401 17.25 14.44 2.47
N ALA A 402 17.52 13.19 2.13
CA ALA A 402 17.54 12.73 0.73
C ALA A 402 16.17 12.85 0.04
N VAL A 403 15.07 12.55 0.74
CA VAL A 403 13.70 12.74 0.23
C VAL A 403 13.43 14.21 -0.09
N LEU A 404 13.75 15.12 0.83
CA LEU A 404 13.53 16.56 0.65
C LEU A 404 14.42 17.13 -0.48
N ALA A 405 15.69 16.69 -0.55
CA ALA A 405 16.61 17.11 -1.61
C ALA A 405 16.17 16.66 -3.02
N ASP A 406 15.42 15.55 -3.12
CA ASP A 406 14.82 15.08 -4.38
C ASP A 406 13.51 15.80 -4.73
N GLY A 407 13.07 16.76 -3.89
CA GLY A 407 11.78 17.45 -4.04
C GLY A 407 10.58 16.59 -3.64
N GLY A 408 10.83 15.44 -3.00
CA GLY A 408 9.80 14.59 -2.42
C GLY A 408 9.27 15.16 -1.10
N ARG A 409 8.11 14.66 -0.68
CA ARG A 409 7.54 14.95 0.64
C ARG A 409 7.63 13.69 1.51
N PRO A 410 8.28 13.76 2.68
CA PRO A 410 8.26 12.67 3.65
C PRO A 410 6.82 12.27 4.00
N PRO A 411 6.54 10.99 4.26
CA PRO A 411 5.22 10.56 4.66
C PRO A 411 4.84 11.23 5.99
N THR A 412 3.58 11.67 6.11
CA THR A 412 3.05 12.11 7.40
C THR A 412 2.75 10.87 8.22
N ALA A 413 3.68 10.49 9.08
CA ALA A 413 3.62 9.24 9.84
C ALA A 413 3.94 9.48 11.32
N PRO A 414 3.00 9.20 12.25
CA PRO A 414 3.19 9.49 13.68
C PRO A 414 4.43 8.82 14.29
N TRP A 415 4.80 7.64 13.81
CA TRP A 415 6.00 6.93 14.27
C TRP A 415 7.31 7.68 13.98
N LEU A 416 7.37 8.56 12.99
CA LEU A 416 8.56 9.41 12.76
C LEU A 416 8.77 10.36 13.94
N GLY A 417 7.69 10.82 14.57
CA GLY A 417 7.72 11.65 15.76
C GLY A 417 8.38 10.98 16.96
N LEU A 418 8.46 9.65 16.98
CA LEU A 418 9.10 8.89 18.06
C LEU A 418 10.62 8.83 17.93
N LEU A 419 11.19 9.29 16.82
CA LEU A 419 12.63 9.34 16.61
C LEU A 419 13.28 10.16 17.73
N THR A 420 14.22 9.56 18.45
CA THR A 420 14.85 10.22 19.60
C THR A 420 15.90 11.21 19.13
N LEU A 421 15.80 12.45 19.58
CA LEU A 421 16.71 13.54 19.27
C LEU A 421 17.25 14.15 20.57
N PRO A 422 18.47 14.73 20.56
CA PRO A 422 18.97 15.43 21.72
C PRO A 422 18.27 16.79 21.89
N ALA A 423 17.68 17.01 23.06
CA ALA A 423 17.19 18.30 23.50
C ALA A 423 18.34 19.26 23.84
N ALA A 424 18.03 20.55 24.00
CA ALA A 424 19.00 21.60 24.30
C ALA A 424 19.66 21.45 25.70
N ASP A 425 19.00 20.76 26.62
CA ASP A 425 19.54 20.37 27.93
C ASP A 425 20.36 19.07 27.89
N GLY A 426 20.37 18.38 26.75
CA GLY A 426 21.11 17.13 26.50
C GLY A 426 20.30 15.87 26.79
N GLU A 427 19.03 15.97 27.18
CA GLU A 427 18.19 14.78 27.37
C GLU A 427 17.77 14.18 26.01
N PRO A 428 17.73 12.85 25.89
CA PRO A 428 17.14 12.18 24.73
C PRO A 428 15.62 12.33 24.77
N THR A 429 15.04 12.94 23.73
CA THR A 429 13.61 13.26 23.69
C THR A 429 13.03 12.89 22.32
N PRO A 430 11.82 12.30 22.25
CA PRO A 430 11.13 12.08 20.97
C PRO A 430 11.00 13.37 20.17
N ALA A 431 11.18 13.30 18.85
CA ALA A 431 11.10 14.45 17.96
C ALA A 431 9.79 15.24 18.13
N HIS A 432 8.67 14.55 18.35
CA HIS A 432 7.38 15.19 18.57
C HIS A 432 7.26 15.96 19.89
N GLY A 433 8.13 15.69 20.87
CA GLY A 433 8.22 16.40 22.15
C GLY A 433 9.22 17.57 22.14
N LEU A 434 9.74 17.94 20.96
CA LEU A 434 10.73 19.01 20.83
C LEU A 434 10.20 20.19 20.00
N VAL A 435 10.61 21.40 20.35
CA VAL A 435 10.35 22.62 19.56
C VAL A 435 11.57 23.04 18.76
N LEU A 436 11.34 23.53 17.54
CA LEU A 436 12.36 24.12 16.69
C LEU A 436 12.70 25.54 17.21
N PRO A 437 13.95 25.85 17.57
CA PRO A 437 14.32 27.17 18.07
C PRO A 437 13.95 28.32 17.11
N GLY A 438 13.32 29.37 17.64
CA GLY A 438 12.92 30.55 16.88
C GLY A 438 11.71 30.37 15.96
N SER A 439 11.03 29.22 16.05
CA SER A 439 9.78 28.94 15.34
C SER A 439 8.55 29.50 16.05
N ALA A 440 7.37 29.42 15.44
CA ALA A 440 6.12 29.83 16.08
C ALA A 440 5.83 28.97 17.32
N ALA A 441 6.05 27.66 17.24
CA ALA A 441 5.91 26.76 18.39
C ALA A 441 6.80 27.18 19.57
N ALA A 442 8.05 27.56 19.32
CA ALA A 442 8.96 28.03 20.38
C ALA A 442 8.54 29.35 21.05
N HIS A 443 7.61 30.11 20.45
CA HIS A 443 7.03 31.30 21.05
C HIS A 443 5.71 31.04 21.76
N LEU A 444 4.99 29.97 21.38
CA LEU A 444 3.66 29.65 21.90
C LEU A 444 3.69 28.61 23.03
N LEU A 445 4.62 27.65 22.94
CA LEU A 445 4.74 26.52 23.86
C LEU A 445 5.80 26.80 24.94
N ASP A 446 5.54 26.30 26.14
CA ASP A 446 6.41 26.39 27.30
C ASP A 446 7.61 25.44 27.14
N ASP A 447 8.82 26.00 27.18
CA ASP A 447 10.08 25.27 27.00
C ASP A 447 10.39 24.30 28.15
N ARG A 448 9.66 24.39 29.27
CA ARG A 448 9.71 23.45 30.39
C ARG A 448 8.87 22.19 30.15
N VAL A 449 7.95 22.23 29.18
CA VAL A 449 7.09 21.10 28.80
C VAL A 449 7.59 20.47 27.50
N LEU A 450 7.83 21.28 26.45
CA LEU A 450 8.52 20.83 25.23
C LEU A 450 9.85 21.56 25.09
N ALA A 451 10.95 20.84 25.34
CA ALA A 451 12.29 21.40 25.26
C ALA A 451 12.67 21.78 23.81
N PRO A 452 13.50 22.82 23.59
CA PRO A 452 14.06 23.09 22.29
C PRO A 452 15.00 21.98 21.83
N VAL A 453 15.00 21.62 20.55
CA VAL A 453 16.01 20.69 20.00
C VAL A 453 17.42 21.31 20.08
N ALA A 454 18.44 20.47 20.30
CA ALA A 454 19.82 20.93 20.40
C ALA A 454 20.28 21.68 19.14
N VAL A 455 20.96 22.82 19.34
CA VAL A 455 21.44 23.69 18.23
C VAL A 455 22.36 22.94 17.27
N ALA A 456 23.22 22.05 17.77
CA ALA A 456 24.12 21.25 16.94
C ALA A 456 23.36 20.33 15.96
N THR A 457 22.19 19.82 16.37
CA THR A 457 21.32 18.99 15.52
C THR A 457 20.67 19.83 14.44
N VAL A 458 20.21 21.04 14.77
CA VAL A 458 19.66 22.00 13.80
C VAL A 458 20.72 22.42 12.77
N GLU A 459 21.95 22.68 13.20
CA GLU A 459 23.07 23.03 12.32
C GLU A 459 23.46 21.89 11.38
N ARG A 460 23.42 20.63 11.86
CA ARG A 460 23.78 19.44 11.07
C ARG A 460 22.71 19.08 10.04
N TRP A 461 21.45 19.01 10.45
CA TRP A 461 20.37 18.44 9.63
C TRP A 461 19.45 19.48 9.00
N GLY A 462 19.40 20.69 9.54
CA GLY A 462 18.53 21.77 9.09
C GLY A 462 17.09 21.66 9.60
N ALA A 463 16.39 22.80 9.59
CA ALA A 463 15.03 22.91 10.11
C ALA A 463 14.01 22.02 9.37
N ASP A 464 14.09 21.97 8.04
CA ASP A 464 13.10 21.24 7.22
C ASP A 464 13.11 19.73 7.50
N VAL A 465 14.29 19.14 7.70
CA VAL A 465 14.45 17.72 8.05
C VAL A 465 13.86 17.44 9.43
N LEU A 466 14.18 18.29 10.40
CA LEU A 466 13.72 18.15 11.78
C LEU A 466 12.20 18.31 11.88
N THR A 467 11.62 19.29 11.19
CA THR A 467 10.16 19.45 11.13
C THR A 467 9.49 18.26 10.41
N ALA A 468 10.13 17.68 9.40
CA ALA A 468 9.60 16.52 8.70
C ALA A 468 9.55 15.24 9.57
N VAL A 469 10.42 15.10 10.57
CA VAL A 469 10.35 13.99 11.55
C VAL A 469 9.48 14.32 12.76
N GLY A 470 8.91 15.52 12.84
CA GLY A 470 7.92 15.87 13.87
C GLY A 470 8.35 16.94 14.87
N VAL A 471 9.56 17.50 14.78
CA VAL A 471 9.95 18.65 15.62
C VAL A 471 9.02 19.83 15.34
N ARG A 472 8.44 20.40 16.40
CA ARG A 472 7.39 21.42 16.32
C ARG A 472 7.95 22.74 15.81
N ALA A 473 7.51 23.16 14.63
CA ALA A 473 7.76 24.51 14.12
C ALA A 473 6.54 25.45 14.30
N ASP A 474 5.35 24.88 14.48
CA ASP A 474 4.07 25.56 14.69
C ASP A 474 3.14 24.60 15.45
N LEU A 475 1.90 25.01 15.73
CA LEU A 475 0.86 24.11 16.23
C LEU A 475 0.61 22.99 15.21
N VAL A 476 0.62 21.74 15.67
CA VAL A 476 0.56 20.55 14.80
C VAL A 476 -0.85 19.99 14.73
N LEU A 477 -1.30 19.74 13.50
CA LEU A 477 -2.52 18.98 13.22
C LEU A 477 -2.20 17.50 13.19
N VAL A 478 -2.91 16.72 14.00
CA VAL A 478 -2.81 15.27 14.09
C VAL A 478 -4.07 14.65 13.51
N PRO A 479 -4.00 14.03 12.32
CA PRO A 479 -5.08 13.20 11.82
C PRO A 479 -5.09 11.87 12.58
N VAL A 480 -6.28 11.47 13.04
CA VAL A 480 -6.53 10.18 13.68
C VAL A 480 -7.60 9.46 12.88
N ASP A 481 -7.20 8.39 12.20
CA ASP A 481 -8.08 7.65 11.30
C ASP A 481 -8.97 6.67 12.07
N GLY A 482 -10.22 6.53 11.63
CA GLY A 482 -11.11 5.46 12.09
C GLY A 482 -11.50 5.49 13.58
N VAL A 483 -11.90 6.65 14.09
CA VAL A 483 -12.19 6.85 15.53
C VAL A 483 -13.53 6.23 15.96
N LEU A 484 -13.50 5.54 17.11
CA LEU A 484 -14.68 5.03 17.84
C LEU A 484 -14.84 5.79 19.15
N ALA A 485 -16.06 6.21 19.48
CA ALA A 485 -16.45 6.89 20.71
C ALA A 485 -16.51 5.93 21.92
N ASP A 486 -15.41 5.20 22.17
CA ASP A 486 -15.25 4.28 23.30
C ASP A 486 -13.77 4.22 23.72
N PRO A 487 -13.41 4.69 24.93
CA PRO A 487 -12.06 4.57 25.45
C PRO A 487 -11.56 3.12 25.52
N ALA A 488 -12.45 2.13 25.67
CA ALA A 488 -12.08 0.72 25.73
C ALA A 488 -11.67 0.13 24.37
N ALA A 489 -11.89 0.86 23.27
CA ALA A 489 -11.42 0.47 21.94
C ALA A 489 -9.91 0.75 21.73
N LEU A 490 -9.28 1.52 22.63
CA LEU A 490 -7.85 1.82 22.57
C LEU A 490 -7.03 0.62 23.06
N ASP A 491 -6.10 0.16 22.24
CA ASP A 491 -5.05 -0.77 22.64
C ASP A 491 -3.77 0.01 22.94
N PRO A 492 -3.31 0.07 24.20
CA PRO A 492 -2.11 0.84 24.56
C PRO A 492 -0.82 0.25 23.98
N GLU A 493 -0.82 -1.05 23.61
CA GLU A 493 0.34 -1.72 23.03
C GLU A 493 0.34 -1.70 21.49
N ALA A 494 -0.72 -1.19 20.86
CA ALA A 494 -0.81 -1.11 19.41
C ALA A 494 0.10 0.00 18.85
N THR A 495 0.81 -0.33 17.76
CA THR A 495 1.83 0.53 17.13
C THR A 495 1.47 0.90 15.69
N ASP A 496 0.20 0.76 15.32
CA ASP A 496 -0.32 1.27 14.06
C ASP A 496 -0.37 2.81 14.06
N ALA A 497 -0.47 3.41 12.87
CA ALA A 497 -0.38 4.85 12.72
C ALA A 497 -1.51 5.61 13.46
N ALA A 498 -2.74 5.12 13.42
CA ALA A 498 -3.87 5.80 14.07
C ALA A 498 -3.73 5.77 15.60
N THR A 499 -3.32 4.63 16.16
CA THR A 499 -3.06 4.52 17.60
C THR A 499 -1.94 5.44 18.05
N LEU A 500 -0.80 5.46 17.34
CA LEU A 500 0.32 6.35 17.69
C LEU A 500 -0.06 7.85 17.58
N ALA A 501 -0.87 8.22 16.58
CA ALA A 501 -1.41 9.57 16.48
C ALA A 501 -2.26 9.92 17.71
N ALA A 502 -3.20 9.05 18.07
CA ALA A 502 -4.07 9.23 19.24
C ALA A 502 -3.27 9.31 20.56
N GLN A 503 -2.24 8.49 20.73
CA GLN A 503 -1.38 8.50 21.92
C GLN A 503 -0.55 9.79 22.07
N SER A 504 -0.32 10.53 20.98
CA SER A 504 0.37 11.82 21.02
C SER A 504 -0.52 12.99 21.48
N LEU A 505 -1.81 12.78 21.68
CA LEU A 505 -2.78 13.80 22.07
C LEU A 505 -3.09 13.73 23.57
N ASP A 506 -3.04 14.87 24.27
CA ASP A 506 -3.41 14.94 25.67
C ASP A 506 -4.88 14.56 25.89
N ALA A 507 -5.15 13.78 26.92
CA ALA A 507 -6.50 13.40 27.34
C ALA A 507 -7.40 12.81 26.23
N TRP A 508 -6.82 12.14 25.22
CA TRP A 508 -7.59 11.47 24.16
C TRP A 508 -8.64 10.46 24.69
N PRO A 509 -8.34 9.61 25.70
CA PRO A 509 -9.34 8.72 26.29
C PRO A 509 -10.54 9.47 26.91
N ASP A 510 -10.30 10.62 27.55
CA ASP A 510 -11.36 11.44 28.14
C ASP A 510 -12.25 12.05 27.05
N TYR A 511 -11.65 12.44 25.92
CA TYR A 511 -12.40 12.91 24.75
C TYR A 511 -13.26 11.80 24.13
N LEU A 512 -12.77 10.57 24.04
CA LEU A 512 -13.59 9.44 23.57
C LEU A 512 -14.77 9.15 24.50
N ALA A 513 -14.59 9.33 25.81
CA ALA A 513 -15.68 9.22 26.78
C ALA A 513 -16.74 10.32 26.55
N HIS A 514 -16.31 11.57 26.36
CA HIS A 514 -17.17 12.69 26.00
C HIS A 514 -17.99 12.41 24.73
N LEU A 515 -17.34 11.90 23.67
CA LEU A 515 -18.04 11.50 22.44
C LEU A 515 -19.06 10.38 22.70
N GLY A 516 -18.72 9.41 23.56
CA GLY A 516 -19.61 8.30 23.91
C GLY A 516 -20.88 8.78 24.62
N GLU A 517 -20.74 9.78 25.50
CA GLU A 517 -21.85 10.40 26.22
C GLU A 517 -22.77 11.23 25.31
N HIS A 518 -22.18 12.01 24.38
CA HIS A 518 -22.93 12.97 23.54
C HIS A 518 -23.47 12.35 22.23
N LEU A 519 -22.85 11.28 21.75
CA LEU A 519 -23.29 10.54 20.57
C LEU A 519 -23.92 9.22 21.04
N SER A 520 -23.12 8.18 21.15
CA SER A 520 -23.44 6.91 21.82
C SER A 520 -22.15 6.16 22.10
N PRO A 521 -22.12 5.34 23.16
CA PRO A 521 -20.96 4.49 23.43
C PRO A 521 -20.63 3.61 22.22
N GLY A 522 -19.38 3.68 21.74
CA GLY A 522 -18.89 2.91 20.60
C GLY A 522 -19.30 3.43 19.22
N ALA A 523 -19.88 4.62 19.11
CA ALA A 523 -20.23 5.21 17.82
C ALA A 523 -19.00 5.45 16.93
N TYR A 524 -19.09 5.09 15.65
CA TYR A 524 -18.05 5.41 14.67
C TYR A 524 -18.21 6.83 14.14
N VAL A 525 -17.16 7.63 14.25
CA VAL A 525 -17.16 9.06 13.87
C VAL A 525 -16.23 9.39 12.71
N GLY A 526 -15.60 8.36 12.11
CA GLY A 526 -14.69 8.52 10.98
C GLY A 526 -13.33 9.07 11.39
N ASP A 527 -12.67 9.77 10.47
CA ASP A 527 -11.35 10.35 10.68
C ASP A 527 -11.49 11.73 11.33
N LEU A 528 -10.71 11.97 12.38
CA LEU A 528 -10.69 13.23 13.11
C LEU A 528 -9.37 13.96 12.93
N VAL A 529 -9.39 15.28 13.09
CA VAL A 529 -8.18 16.10 13.11
C VAL A 529 -8.15 16.89 14.42
N ALA A 530 -7.08 16.69 15.18
CA ALA A 530 -6.85 17.34 16.47
C ALA A 530 -5.64 18.29 16.40
N VAL A 531 -5.58 19.27 17.31
CA VAL A 531 -4.37 20.07 17.53
C VAL A 531 -3.63 19.49 18.73
N ALA A 532 -2.37 19.10 18.53
CA ALA A 532 -1.52 18.54 19.60
C ALA A 532 -0.91 19.62 20.50
N ASP A 533 -0.35 19.17 21.63
CA ASP A 533 0.50 19.94 22.55
C ASP A 533 -0.18 21.19 23.16
N LEU A 534 -1.52 21.20 23.23
CA LEU A 534 -2.27 22.29 23.87
C LEU A 534 -2.00 22.39 25.38
N ASP A 535 -1.64 21.28 26.01
CA ASP A 535 -1.22 21.17 27.41
C ASP A 535 0.14 21.82 27.69
N ALA A 536 0.92 22.05 26.63
CA ALA A 536 2.22 22.71 26.70
C ALA A 536 2.18 24.20 26.38
N VAL A 537 1.01 24.79 26.13
CA VAL A 537 0.90 26.24 25.88
C VAL A 537 1.31 27.03 27.12
N ALA A 538 2.18 28.04 26.93
CA ALA A 538 2.56 28.93 28.02
C ALA A 538 1.36 29.78 28.49
N ASP A 539 1.22 29.98 29.80
CA ASP A 539 0.07 30.67 30.42
C ASP A 539 -0.21 32.06 29.83
N ASP A 540 0.84 32.79 29.42
CA ASP A 540 0.75 34.13 28.82
C ASP A 540 0.64 34.14 27.29
N SER A 541 0.71 32.96 26.65
CA SER A 541 0.66 32.79 25.20
C SER A 541 -0.73 32.46 24.65
N TRP A 542 -1.72 32.20 25.51
CA TRP A 542 -3.08 31.86 25.08
C TRP A 542 -3.72 32.82 24.06
N PRO A 543 -3.61 34.15 24.20
CA PRO A 543 -4.11 35.07 23.17
C PRO A 543 -3.49 34.82 21.80
N ALA A 544 -2.17 34.61 21.74
CA ALA A 544 -1.46 34.33 20.49
C ALA A 544 -1.81 32.95 19.92
N VAL A 545 -2.04 31.95 20.77
CA VAL A 545 -2.51 30.61 20.36
C VAL A 545 -3.91 30.70 19.76
N LEU A 546 -4.83 31.42 20.40
CA LEU A 546 -6.20 31.61 19.91
C LEU A 546 -6.21 32.36 18.58
N ASP A 547 -5.38 33.40 18.43
CA ASP A 547 -5.19 34.10 17.16
C ASP A 547 -4.66 33.18 16.07
N ARG A 548 -3.68 32.31 16.39
CA ARG A 548 -3.14 31.31 15.45
C ARG A 548 -4.21 30.30 15.04
N LEU A 549 -4.96 29.76 16.00
CA LEU A 549 -6.06 28.80 15.78
C LEU A 549 -7.19 29.42 14.95
N ALA A 550 -7.56 30.68 15.22
CA ALA A 550 -8.61 31.37 14.50
C ALA A 550 -8.18 31.84 13.11
N GLY A 551 -6.91 32.22 12.94
CA GLY A 551 -6.38 32.82 11.71
C GLY A 551 -5.92 31.81 10.66
N GLU A 552 -5.38 30.65 11.05
CA GLU A 552 -4.91 29.64 10.10
C GLU A 552 -6.04 28.71 9.65
N PRO A 553 -6.33 28.59 8.33
CA PRO A 553 -7.52 27.86 7.86
C PRO A 553 -7.62 26.41 8.32
N ALA A 554 -6.49 25.70 8.39
CA ALA A 554 -6.47 24.28 8.76
C ALA A 554 -6.66 24.08 10.28
N LEU A 555 -6.03 24.93 11.10
CA LEU A 555 -6.24 24.95 12.55
C LEU A 555 -7.68 25.36 12.89
N ARG A 556 -8.20 26.37 12.20
CA ARG A 556 -9.59 26.83 12.35
C ARG A 556 -10.58 25.73 11.99
N ALA A 557 -10.32 24.95 10.95
CA ALA A 557 -11.16 23.82 10.59
C ALA A 557 -11.16 22.72 11.67
N ALA A 558 -10.01 22.42 12.29
CA ALA A 558 -9.91 21.47 13.40
C ALA A 558 -10.59 21.97 14.69
N LEU A 559 -10.75 23.29 14.83
CA LEU A 559 -11.46 23.91 15.95
C LEU A 559 -12.98 23.98 15.74
N LEU A 560 -13.44 24.23 14.51
CA LEU A 560 -14.86 24.49 14.22
C LEU A 560 -15.59 23.30 13.58
N GLY A 561 -14.88 22.32 13.04
CA GLY A 561 -15.45 21.19 12.33
C GLY A 561 -16.28 20.30 13.27
N PRO A 562 -17.61 20.22 13.13
CA PRO A 562 -18.42 19.41 14.04
C PRO A 562 -18.16 17.92 13.81
N VAL A 563 -18.02 17.16 14.89
CA VAL A 563 -17.92 15.70 14.85
C VAL A 563 -19.31 15.12 14.68
N ARG A 564 -19.46 14.10 13.84
CA ARG A 564 -20.74 13.46 13.59
C ARG A 564 -20.61 11.95 13.61
N ASP A 565 -21.59 11.29 14.20
CA ASP A 565 -21.73 9.86 14.04
C ASP A 565 -22.50 9.50 12.76
N GLU A 566 -22.64 8.20 12.50
CA GLU A 566 -23.39 7.65 11.37
C GLU A 566 -24.89 8.03 11.34
N HIS A 567 -25.46 8.46 12.48
CA HIS A 567 -26.84 8.89 12.63
C HIS A 567 -27.02 10.41 12.51
N GLY A 568 -25.92 11.15 12.27
CA GLY A 568 -25.93 12.61 12.14
C GLY A 568 -26.03 13.37 13.46
N ARG A 569 -25.91 12.69 14.61
CA ARG A 569 -25.74 13.34 15.92
C ARG A 569 -24.41 14.07 15.93
N ARG A 570 -24.31 15.13 16.74
CA ARG A 570 -23.16 16.03 16.73
C ARG A 570 -22.50 16.08 18.10
N ALA A 571 -21.19 16.19 18.09
CA ALA A 571 -20.38 16.51 19.25
C ALA A 571 -19.30 17.54 18.87
N GLU A 572 -18.69 18.16 19.87
CA GLU A 572 -17.61 19.11 19.68
C GLU A 572 -16.36 18.42 19.15
N PRO A 573 -15.58 19.07 18.28
CA PRO A 573 -14.25 18.59 17.92
C PRO A 573 -13.30 18.63 19.12
N TYR A 574 -12.32 17.74 19.11
CA TYR A 574 -11.30 17.58 20.15
C TYR A 574 -10.71 18.92 20.59
N THR A 575 -10.29 19.76 19.65
CA THR A 575 -9.65 21.05 19.95
C THR A 575 -10.58 21.97 20.75
N ALA A 576 -11.86 22.04 20.39
CA ALA A 576 -12.84 22.87 21.12
C ALA A 576 -13.16 22.29 22.50
N TRP A 577 -13.36 20.96 22.56
CA TRP A 577 -13.57 20.25 23.82
C TRP A 577 -12.40 20.46 24.79
N TRP A 578 -11.16 20.29 24.32
CA TRP A 578 -9.95 20.44 25.11
C TRP A 578 -9.84 21.88 25.64
N LEU A 579 -10.04 22.88 24.78
CA LEU A 579 -10.03 24.28 25.20
C LEU A 579 -11.12 24.57 26.24
N ARG A 580 -12.33 24.04 26.09
CA ARG A 580 -13.43 24.27 27.05
C ARG A 580 -13.17 23.62 28.41
N THR A 581 -12.55 22.44 28.43
CA THR A 581 -12.50 21.58 29.61
C THR A 581 -11.15 21.59 30.33
N ARG A 582 -10.06 21.89 29.62
CA ARG A 582 -8.68 21.70 30.13
C ARG A 582 -7.80 22.95 30.08
N SER A 583 -8.06 23.91 29.18
CA SER A 583 -7.21 25.11 29.05
C SER A 583 -7.24 26.05 30.26
N GLY A 584 -8.30 25.99 31.09
CA GLY A 584 -8.56 26.98 32.14
C GLY A 584 -9.06 28.34 31.63
N LEU A 585 -9.22 28.54 30.31
CA LEU A 585 -9.72 29.79 29.72
C LEU A 585 -11.22 30.00 29.95
N VAL A 586 -12.00 28.92 29.87
CA VAL A 586 -13.43 28.92 30.12
C VAL A 586 -13.66 28.42 31.54
N THR A 587 -13.97 29.34 32.45
CA THR A 587 -14.24 28.99 33.86
C THR A 587 -15.73 29.19 34.16
N GLY A 588 -16.41 28.12 34.58
CA GLY A 588 -17.79 28.22 35.10
C GLY A 588 -18.92 28.00 34.08
N GLY A 589 -18.65 27.38 32.93
CA GLY A 589 -19.68 26.96 31.97
C GLY A 589 -19.98 27.99 30.87
N PRO A 590 -21.20 28.00 30.31
CA PRO A 590 -21.55 28.86 29.17
C PRO A 590 -21.52 30.35 29.52
N PHE A 591 -21.26 31.20 28.53
CA PHE A 591 -21.18 32.67 28.69
C PHE A 591 -21.99 33.41 27.62
N ALA A 592 -22.37 34.65 27.92
CA ALA A 592 -23.14 35.48 27.00
C ALA A 592 -22.25 36.06 25.88
N LEU A 593 -22.66 35.87 24.63
CA LEU A 593 -22.01 36.52 23.48
C LEU A 593 -22.17 38.05 23.53
N PRO A 594 -21.24 38.82 22.92
CA PRO A 594 -21.36 40.27 22.87
C PRO A 594 -22.47 40.70 21.89
N SER A 595 -23.28 41.68 22.29
CA SER A 595 -24.30 42.25 21.40
C SER A 595 -23.66 42.98 20.22
N GLY A 596 -24.04 42.63 18.97
CA GLY A 596 -23.58 43.32 17.75
C GLY A 596 -22.39 42.68 17.02
N ALA A 597 -22.05 41.43 17.33
CA ALA A 597 -20.97 40.71 16.68
C ALA A 597 -21.36 40.21 15.27
N ASP A 598 -21.47 41.15 14.33
CA ASP A 598 -21.18 41.04 12.87
C ASP A 598 -21.67 42.27 12.06
N GLU A 599 -21.54 43.50 12.58
CA GLU A 599 -21.76 44.70 11.74
C GLU A 599 -20.57 45.05 10.82
N GLY A 600 -19.56 44.19 10.69
CA GLY A 600 -18.36 44.54 9.93
C GLY A 600 -17.62 43.38 9.28
N THR A 601 -18.14 42.82 8.19
CA THR A 601 -17.34 42.49 6.98
C THR A 601 -18.29 42.29 5.80
N THR A 602 -18.38 43.30 4.93
CA THR A 602 -19.00 43.17 3.61
C THR A 602 -18.00 42.53 2.65
N ALA A 603 -18.30 41.34 2.15
CA ALA A 603 -17.67 40.81 0.95
C ALA A 603 -18.70 40.09 0.08
N THR A 604 -18.99 40.72 -1.05
CA THR A 604 -19.72 40.24 -2.23
C THR A 604 -19.39 38.80 -2.62
N SER A 605 -20.41 37.95 -2.72
CA SER A 605 -20.55 36.94 -3.79
C SER A 605 -22.01 36.47 -3.82
N VAL A 606 -22.69 36.77 -4.92
CA VAL A 606 -24.01 36.21 -5.27
C VAL A 606 -23.73 34.99 -6.14
N GLU A 607 -24.05 33.80 -5.65
CA GLU A 607 -24.33 32.64 -6.51
C GLU A 607 -25.79 32.20 -6.32
N PRO A 608 -26.52 31.89 -7.41
CA PRO A 608 -27.89 31.44 -7.34
C PRO A 608 -27.95 29.92 -7.43
N ASP A 609 -27.94 29.22 -6.29
CA ASP A 609 -28.62 27.91 -6.20
C ASP A 609 -29.01 27.59 -4.76
N GLY A 610 -30.29 27.28 -4.58
CA GLY A 610 -31.00 27.26 -3.29
C GLY A 610 -30.79 26.01 -2.46
N THR A 611 -29.54 25.61 -2.18
CA THR A 611 -29.27 24.47 -1.27
C THR A 611 -27.93 24.59 -0.51
N GLY A 612 -27.62 25.79 -0.02
CA GLY A 612 -26.53 26.02 0.93
C GLY A 612 -27.00 25.93 2.40
N PRO A 613 -26.12 25.60 3.36
CA PRO A 613 -26.45 25.65 4.78
C PRO A 613 -26.84 27.08 5.18
N SER A 614 -27.96 27.23 5.88
CA SER A 614 -28.46 28.51 6.37
C SER A 614 -27.33 29.31 7.05
N ALA A 615 -27.06 30.52 6.56
CA ALA A 615 -26.19 31.47 7.25
C ALA A 615 -26.69 31.67 8.69
N PRO A 616 -25.80 31.79 9.70
CA PRO A 616 -26.22 31.96 11.08
C PRO A 616 -27.05 33.24 11.22
N SER A 617 -28.27 33.07 11.70
CA SER A 617 -29.17 34.18 12.04
C SER A 617 -28.50 35.04 13.12
N THR A 618 -28.21 36.31 12.80
CA THR A 618 -27.74 37.32 13.75
C THR A 618 -28.92 37.84 14.58
N ALA A 619 -29.49 36.97 15.41
CA ALA A 619 -30.44 37.40 16.42
C ALA A 619 -29.68 38.23 17.49
N PRO A 620 -30.24 39.37 17.95
CA PRO A 620 -29.68 40.08 19.09
C PRO A 620 -29.64 39.15 20.31
N VAL A 621 -28.56 39.22 21.09
CA VAL A 621 -28.41 38.43 22.32
C VAL A 621 -29.53 38.77 23.29
N ASP A 622 -30.22 37.75 23.80
CA ASP A 622 -31.36 37.93 24.70
C ASP A 622 -30.93 38.58 26.02
N ASP A 623 -31.74 39.50 26.53
CA ASP A 623 -31.47 40.18 27.80
C ASP A 623 -31.45 39.20 28.99
N ALA A 624 -32.22 38.11 28.87
CA ALA A 624 -32.19 37.00 29.82
C ALA A 624 -30.83 36.28 29.86
N VAL A 625 -30.22 36.03 28.69
CA VAL A 625 -28.87 35.44 28.60
C VAL A 625 -27.84 36.34 29.26
N ARG A 626 -27.88 37.65 28.97
CA ARG A 626 -26.97 38.63 29.59
C ARG A 626 -27.15 38.78 31.10
N THR A 627 -28.33 38.47 31.61
CA THR A 627 -28.65 38.53 33.03
C THR A 627 -28.20 37.26 33.77
N LEU A 628 -28.35 36.10 33.13
CA LEU A 628 -28.10 34.79 33.74
C LEU A 628 -26.65 34.30 33.58
N LEU A 629 -26.01 34.65 32.47
CA LEU A 629 -24.67 34.17 32.13
C LEU A 629 -23.59 35.24 32.35
N PRO A 630 -22.36 34.83 32.70
CA PRO A 630 -21.23 35.74 32.72
C PRO A 630 -20.94 36.30 31.31
N PRO A 631 -20.30 37.49 31.20
CA PRO A 631 -19.82 37.98 29.92
C PRO A 631 -18.66 37.12 29.38
N VAL A 632 -18.28 37.35 28.12
CA VAL A 632 -17.09 36.71 27.50
C VAL A 632 -15.87 36.85 28.43
N PRO A 633 -15.16 35.74 28.75
CA PRO A 633 -13.91 35.78 29.49
C PRO A 633 -12.88 36.71 28.85
N GLU A 634 -12.08 37.40 29.66
CA GLU A 634 -11.11 38.40 29.18
C GLU A 634 -10.12 37.81 28.17
N ALA A 635 -9.67 36.58 28.39
CA ALA A 635 -8.75 35.88 27.49
C ALA A 635 -9.36 35.57 26.10
N LEU A 636 -10.69 35.61 25.97
CA LEU A 636 -11.42 35.37 24.72
C LEU A 636 -11.94 36.66 24.07
N ALA A 637 -11.64 37.84 24.64
CA ALA A 637 -12.28 39.09 24.24
C ALA A 637 -12.05 39.50 22.77
N GLU A 638 -10.92 39.12 22.19
CA GLU A 638 -10.54 39.47 20.81
C GLU A 638 -10.87 38.35 19.79
N VAL A 639 -11.46 37.25 20.26
CA VAL A 639 -11.78 36.09 19.44
C VAL A 639 -13.12 36.30 18.70
N ASP A 640 -13.20 35.81 17.46
CA ASP A 640 -14.42 35.93 16.65
C ASP A 640 -15.60 35.08 17.17
N THR A 641 -16.81 35.46 16.78
CA THR A 641 -18.05 34.88 17.30
C THR A 641 -18.21 33.39 17.00
N ALA A 642 -17.66 32.88 15.88
CA ALA A 642 -17.78 31.46 15.57
C ALA A 642 -16.96 30.61 16.54
N VAL A 643 -15.75 31.08 16.89
CA VAL A 643 -14.92 30.43 17.91
C VAL A 643 -15.51 30.63 19.30
N LEU A 644 -16.01 31.82 19.64
CA LEU A 644 -16.70 32.02 20.92
C LEU A 644 -17.86 31.05 21.11
N ARG A 645 -18.65 30.79 20.06
CA ARG A 645 -19.74 29.80 20.10
C ARG A 645 -19.25 28.39 20.41
N VAL A 646 -18.21 27.91 19.73
CA VAL A 646 -17.70 26.54 19.96
C VAL A 646 -17.09 26.38 21.36
N LEU A 647 -16.62 27.48 21.96
CA LEU A 647 -16.09 27.49 23.33
C LEU A 647 -17.16 27.70 24.43
N GLY A 648 -18.46 27.73 24.08
CA GLY A 648 -19.56 27.83 25.04
C GLY A 648 -20.28 29.18 25.08
N GLY A 649 -20.01 30.07 24.13
CA GLY A 649 -20.71 31.34 23.99
C GLY A 649 -22.11 31.16 23.38
N VAL A 650 -23.15 31.62 24.08
CA VAL A 650 -24.54 31.54 23.64
C VAL A 650 -25.18 32.90 23.42
N ALA A 651 -26.06 33.01 22.43
CA ALA A 651 -26.85 34.22 22.17
C ALA A 651 -28.28 34.14 22.74
N THR A 652 -28.84 32.94 22.81
CA THR A 652 -30.20 32.66 23.30
C THR A 652 -30.19 31.50 24.29
N LEU A 653 -31.16 31.45 25.22
CA LEU A 653 -31.26 30.33 26.18
C LEU A 653 -31.60 29.01 25.49
N ALA A 654 -32.16 29.05 24.28
CA ALA A 654 -32.46 27.85 23.48
C ALA A 654 -31.19 27.16 22.91
N GLU A 655 -30.04 27.83 22.93
CA GLU A 655 -28.75 27.25 22.51
C GLU A 655 -28.09 26.42 23.62
N LEU A 656 -28.61 26.45 24.86
CA LEU A 656 -28.11 25.66 25.96
C LEU A 656 -28.60 24.20 25.84
N ASP A 657 -27.65 23.28 25.91
CA ASP A 657 -27.90 21.86 26.11
C ASP A 657 -28.18 21.54 27.60
N ALA A 658 -28.50 20.28 27.88
CA ALA A 658 -28.89 19.86 29.23
C ALA A 658 -27.79 20.15 30.27
N ASP A 659 -26.53 19.89 29.91
CA ASP A 659 -25.37 20.15 30.79
C ASP A 659 -25.12 21.64 30.99
N GLY A 660 -25.37 22.45 29.96
CA GLY A 660 -25.31 23.90 30.04
C GLY A 660 -26.38 24.51 30.95
N TRP A 661 -27.55 23.88 31.10
CA TRP A 661 -28.63 24.36 31.96
C TRP A 661 -28.36 24.22 33.46
N VAL A 662 -27.71 23.13 33.88
CA VAL A 662 -27.44 22.86 35.30
C VAL A 662 -26.71 24.02 36.01
N PRO A 663 -25.53 24.49 35.55
CA PRO A 663 -24.83 25.59 36.21
C PRO A 663 -25.60 26.91 36.17
N VAL A 664 -26.45 27.13 35.17
CA VAL A 664 -27.29 28.32 35.06
C VAL A 664 -28.38 28.34 36.12
N LEU A 665 -29.06 27.21 36.30
CA LEU A 665 -30.13 27.07 37.28
C LEU A 665 -29.58 27.04 38.72
N ASP A 666 -28.47 26.34 38.95
CA ASP A 666 -27.86 26.22 40.28
C ASP A 666 -27.12 27.49 40.72
N GLY A 667 -26.66 28.28 39.74
CA GLY A 667 -26.15 29.64 39.93
C GLY A 667 -27.21 30.62 40.45
N LEU A 668 -28.52 30.30 40.33
CA LEU A 668 -29.57 31.14 40.87
C LEU A 668 -29.52 31.17 42.41
N PRO A 669 -29.51 32.35 43.04
CA PRO A 669 -29.45 32.48 44.48
C PRO A 669 -30.75 31.97 45.14
N SER A 670 -30.65 30.89 45.91
CA SER A 670 -31.79 30.28 46.62
C SER A 670 -32.59 31.28 47.45
N GLY A 671 -33.92 31.22 47.35
CA GLY A 671 -34.86 32.07 48.07
C GLY A 671 -34.92 33.53 47.60
N ARG A 672 -34.11 33.92 46.59
CA ARG A 672 -34.14 35.28 46.03
C ARG A 672 -35.16 35.36 44.90
N GLY A 673 -35.81 36.52 44.79
CA GLY A 673 -36.72 36.81 43.70
C GLY A 673 -36.00 36.79 42.34
N VAL A 674 -36.62 36.14 41.36
CA VAL A 674 -36.20 36.12 39.96
C VAL A 674 -37.10 37.08 39.19
N ASP A 675 -36.52 37.88 38.29
CA ASP A 675 -37.32 38.79 37.47
C ASP A 675 -38.31 37.98 36.60
N PRO A 676 -39.62 38.34 36.58
CA PRO A 676 -40.61 37.58 35.83
C PRO A 676 -40.31 37.45 34.32
N ALA A 677 -39.66 38.44 33.70
CA ALA A 677 -39.31 38.34 32.29
C ALA A 677 -38.21 37.29 32.06
N VAL A 678 -37.22 37.23 32.96
CA VAL A 678 -36.16 36.21 32.93
C VAL A 678 -36.72 34.82 33.22
N ALA A 679 -37.60 34.69 34.23
CA ALA A 679 -38.25 33.42 34.54
C ALA A 679 -39.06 32.87 33.36
N VAL A 680 -39.84 33.73 32.69
CA VAL A 680 -40.60 33.34 31.49
C VAL A 680 -39.68 32.90 30.35
N ALA A 681 -38.54 33.56 30.15
CA ALA A 681 -37.56 33.15 29.15
C ALA A 681 -36.97 31.77 29.48
N VAL A 682 -36.63 31.51 30.75
CA VAL A 682 -36.14 30.21 31.22
C VAL A 682 -37.19 29.12 31.01
N TRP A 683 -38.43 29.32 31.45
CA TRP A 683 -39.49 28.32 31.30
C TRP A 683 -39.78 27.98 29.85
N ARG A 684 -39.79 28.98 28.96
CA ARG A 684 -39.99 28.75 27.52
C ARG A 684 -38.85 27.95 26.91
N ALA A 685 -37.60 28.25 27.27
CA ALA A 685 -36.44 27.57 26.73
C ALA A 685 -36.34 26.12 27.24
N LEU A 686 -36.59 25.89 28.52
CA LEU A 686 -36.66 24.53 29.09
C LEU A 686 -37.83 23.73 28.52
N ALA A 687 -38.99 24.35 28.29
CA ALA A 687 -40.12 23.68 27.67
C ALA A 687 -39.84 23.29 26.21
N ALA A 688 -39.16 24.16 25.46
CA ALA A 688 -38.70 23.85 24.10
C ALA A 688 -37.67 22.71 24.10
N LEU A 689 -36.75 22.67 25.08
CA LEU A 689 -35.81 21.57 25.24
C LEU A 689 -36.52 20.24 25.55
N ALA A 690 -37.55 20.28 26.40
CA ALA A 690 -38.35 19.11 26.75
C ALA A 690 -39.11 18.50 25.55
N GLU A 691 -39.51 19.30 24.56
CA GLU A 691 -40.21 18.79 23.36
C GLU A 691 -39.34 17.92 22.45
N VAL A 692 -38.01 18.08 22.51
CA VAL A 692 -37.07 17.36 21.62
C VAL A 692 -36.62 16.01 22.21
N ASP A 693 -37.23 15.56 23.31
CA ASP A 693 -36.85 14.36 24.09
C ASP A 693 -35.33 14.36 24.44
N GLY A 694 -34.86 15.49 24.97
CA GLY A 694 -33.48 15.63 25.44
C GLY A 694 -33.16 14.83 26.70
N PRO A 695 -31.86 14.64 27.04
CA PRO A 695 -31.47 14.05 28.32
C PRO A 695 -31.98 14.91 29.50
N PRO A 696 -32.20 14.30 30.68
CA PRO A 696 -32.72 15.02 31.84
C PRO A 696 -31.75 16.12 32.29
N VAL A 697 -32.31 17.28 32.65
CA VAL A 697 -31.62 18.38 33.32
C VAL A 697 -31.89 18.19 34.80
N ALA A 698 -30.87 17.81 35.58
CA ALA A 698 -31.01 17.53 37.01
C ALA A 698 -30.39 18.65 37.88
N PRO A 699 -31.02 19.85 37.96
CA PRO A 699 -30.50 20.94 38.77
C PRO A 699 -30.86 20.74 40.25
N GLU A 700 -30.15 21.42 41.14
CA GLU A 700 -30.55 21.56 42.53
C GLU A 700 -31.69 22.58 42.71
N ARG A 701 -31.84 23.52 41.76
CA ARG A 701 -32.78 24.65 41.86
C ARG A 701 -33.53 24.93 40.57
N VAL A 702 -34.71 25.52 40.71
CA VAL A 702 -35.52 26.02 39.59
C VAL A 702 -36.19 27.35 39.92
N PRO A 703 -36.37 28.27 38.95
CA PRO A 703 -37.24 29.41 39.13
C PRO A 703 -38.70 28.93 39.14
N ALA A 704 -39.43 29.19 40.22
CA ALA A 704 -40.83 28.79 40.37
C ALA A 704 -41.67 29.91 41.02
N MET A 705 -42.96 29.90 40.74
CA MET A 705 -43.95 30.81 41.33
C MET A 705 -44.18 30.43 42.79
N VAL A 706 -43.91 31.37 43.69
CA VAL A 706 -44.16 31.26 45.14
C VAL A 706 -45.32 32.16 45.61
N ALA A 707 -45.88 32.93 44.68
CA ALA A 707 -47.16 33.65 44.76
C ALA A 707 -47.57 34.08 43.34
N ALA A 708 -48.80 34.59 43.18
CA ALA A 708 -49.36 34.97 41.88
C ALA A 708 -48.50 35.97 41.07
N ASP A 709 -47.77 36.86 41.74
CA ASP A 709 -46.94 37.91 41.12
C ASP A 709 -45.44 37.79 41.46
N ARG A 710 -45.01 36.66 42.03
CA ARG A 710 -43.65 36.51 42.57
C ARG A 710 -43.03 35.17 42.20
N VAL A 711 -41.88 35.25 41.53
CA VAL A 711 -41.01 34.11 41.21
C VAL A 711 -39.80 34.13 42.11
N ALA A 712 -39.39 32.97 42.62
CA ALA A 712 -38.14 32.81 43.35
C ALA A 712 -37.40 31.56 42.86
N ALA A 713 -36.08 31.52 43.02
CA ALA A 713 -35.31 30.30 42.87
C ALA A 713 -35.54 29.41 44.11
N VAL A 714 -36.09 28.22 43.91
CA VAL A 714 -36.42 27.25 44.96
C VAL A 714 -35.65 25.95 44.72
N HIS A 715 -35.57 25.10 45.75
CA HIS A 715 -35.04 23.74 45.56
C HIS A 715 -36.02 22.91 44.75
N VAL A 716 -35.52 22.00 43.92
CA VAL A 716 -36.36 21.11 43.09
C VAL A 716 -37.33 20.28 43.92
N GLU A 717 -36.94 19.87 45.14
CA GLU A 717 -37.80 19.14 46.08
C GLU A 717 -39.01 19.94 46.60
N ASP A 718 -38.96 21.27 46.51
CA ASP A 718 -40.05 22.18 46.90
C ASP A 718 -40.90 22.63 45.70
N ALA A 719 -40.60 22.16 44.48
CA ALA A 719 -41.20 22.60 43.24
C ALA A 719 -42.07 21.52 42.59
N ALA A 720 -43.07 21.96 41.82
CA ALA A 720 -43.90 21.08 41.00
C ALA A 720 -44.23 21.77 39.67
N VAL A 721 -44.45 20.97 38.62
CA VAL A 721 -44.92 21.49 37.33
C VAL A 721 -46.44 21.63 37.37
N ALA A 722 -46.94 22.82 37.03
CA ALA A 722 -48.38 23.07 36.93
C ALA A 722 -48.94 22.47 35.63
N ASP A 723 -49.50 21.26 35.71
CA ASP A 723 -50.08 20.52 34.59
C ASP A 723 -51.37 21.12 34.03
N SER A 724 -51.99 22.04 34.78
CA SER A 724 -53.03 22.93 34.29
C SER A 724 -52.98 24.30 34.99
N PRO A 725 -53.46 25.38 34.34
CA PRO A 725 -53.35 26.73 34.88
C PRO A 725 -53.97 26.94 36.27
N GLN A 726 -54.99 26.16 36.66
CA GLN A 726 -55.61 26.26 37.99
C GLN A 726 -54.63 25.98 39.13
N TRP A 727 -53.63 25.12 38.90
CA TRP A 727 -52.60 24.77 39.88
C TRP A 727 -51.64 25.91 40.20
N LEU A 728 -51.54 26.94 39.34
CA LEU A 728 -50.74 28.15 39.62
C LEU A 728 -51.21 28.90 40.87
N GLN A 729 -52.45 28.67 41.32
CA GLN A 729 -52.99 29.23 42.55
C GLN A 729 -52.58 28.46 43.81
N ARG A 730 -52.20 27.18 43.66
CA ARG A 730 -51.94 26.22 44.75
C ARG A 730 -50.48 26.24 45.23
N VAL A 731 -49.94 27.44 45.45
CA VAL A 731 -48.57 27.63 45.97
C VAL A 731 -48.40 27.15 47.43
N ASP A 732 -49.50 26.72 48.07
CA ASP A 732 -49.50 26.00 49.35
C ASP A 732 -49.00 24.55 49.24
N VAL A 733 -49.11 23.95 48.06
CA VAL A 733 -48.72 22.55 47.79
C VAL A 733 -47.24 22.45 47.43
N ALA A 734 -46.80 23.31 46.52
CA ALA A 734 -45.42 23.43 46.05
C ALA A 734 -45.22 24.79 45.37
N ALA A 735 -43.97 25.20 45.14
CA ALA A 735 -43.69 26.30 44.22
C ALA A 735 -43.93 25.86 42.77
N MET A 736 -44.69 26.65 42.01
CA MET A 736 -45.24 26.20 40.72
C MET A 736 -44.37 26.62 39.54
N VAL A 737 -43.96 25.66 38.71
CA VAL A 737 -43.31 25.91 37.41
C VAL A 737 -44.38 25.97 36.32
N PRO A 738 -44.61 27.14 35.69
CA PRO A 738 -45.62 27.29 34.65
C PRO A 738 -45.15 26.74 33.31
N VAL A 739 -46.04 26.03 32.62
CA VAL A 739 -45.80 25.46 31.30
C VAL A 739 -47.14 25.26 30.57
N PRO A 740 -47.19 25.25 29.23
CA PRO A 740 -48.36 24.77 28.51
C PRO A 740 -48.75 23.35 28.97
N PRO A 741 -50.04 23.05 29.19
CA PRO A 741 -50.48 21.73 29.66
C PRO A 741 -49.99 20.55 28.79
N THR A 742 -49.86 20.76 27.48
CA THR A 742 -49.36 19.77 26.52
C THR A 742 -47.90 19.40 26.72
N GLN A 743 -47.09 20.27 27.35
CA GLN A 743 -45.67 20.09 27.59
C GLN A 743 -45.37 19.73 29.06
N ALA A 744 -46.38 19.72 29.95
CA ALA A 744 -46.18 19.55 31.38
C ALA A 744 -45.47 18.24 31.76
N LEU A 745 -45.90 17.12 31.17
CA LEU A 745 -45.29 15.82 31.42
C LEU A 745 -43.83 15.77 30.93
N ALA A 746 -43.55 16.34 29.75
CA ALA A 746 -42.20 16.37 29.20
C ALA A 746 -41.26 17.24 30.06
N LEU A 747 -41.71 18.43 30.47
CA LEU A 747 -40.93 19.31 31.35
C LEU A 747 -40.71 18.70 32.74
N ALA A 748 -41.74 18.04 33.30
CA ALA A 748 -41.64 17.32 34.57
C ALA A 748 -40.60 16.19 34.48
N GLY A 749 -40.61 15.41 33.41
CA GLY A 749 -39.60 14.37 33.16
C GLY A 749 -38.20 14.94 32.91
N LEU A 750 -38.09 16.07 32.22
CA LEU A 750 -36.81 16.74 31.96
C LEU A 750 -36.16 17.22 33.27
N LEU A 751 -36.93 17.83 34.17
CA LEU A 751 -36.44 18.43 35.42
C LEU A 751 -36.52 17.50 36.65
N ASP A 752 -37.00 16.27 36.48
CA ASP A 752 -37.33 15.33 37.57
C ASP A 752 -38.25 15.93 38.65
N LEU A 753 -39.28 16.67 38.22
CA LEU A 753 -40.27 17.30 39.09
C LEU A 753 -41.60 16.56 39.07
N PRO A 754 -42.35 16.49 40.19
CA PRO A 754 -43.72 15.97 40.18
C PRO A 754 -44.67 16.92 39.44
N LEU A 755 -45.78 16.39 38.90
CA LEU A 755 -46.91 17.23 38.50
C LEU A 755 -47.66 17.69 39.74
N ALA A 756 -48.22 18.90 39.71
CA ALA A 756 -48.99 19.44 40.83
C ALA A 756 -50.19 18.53 41.20
N SER A 757 -50.85 17.94 40.20
CA SER A 757 -51.93 16.96 40.37
C SER A 757 -51.51 15.61 40.98
N ASP A 758 -50.22 15.27 41.00
CA ASP A 758 -49.72 14.07 41.68
C ASP A 758 -49.56 14.31 43.19
N LEU A 759 -49.42 15.57 43.62
CA LEU A 759 -49.17 15.93 45.02
C LEU A 759 -50.46 16.04 45.83
N THR A 760 -51.58 16.41 45.20
CA THR A 760 -52.87 16.53 45.88
C THR A 760 -54.04 16.30 44.94
N ALA A 761 -55.19 15.87 45.50
CA ALA A 761 -56.34 15.41 44.72
C ALA A 761 -57.13 16.55 44.06
N GLY A 762 -57.08 17.78 44.59
CA GLY A 762 -57.82 18.90 44.03
C GLY A 762 -59.33 18.80 44.31
N GLU A 763 -59.73 18.32 45.48
CA GLU A 763 -61.14 18.14 45.85
C GLU A 763 -61.78 19.48 46.23
N VAL A 764 -62.86 19.84 45.55
CA VAL A 764 -63.61 21.10 45.76
C VAL A 764 -64.60 20.94 46.91
N ASP A 765 -64.57 21.87 47.87
CA ASP A 765 -65.63 22.02 48.88
C ASP A 765 -66.88 22.61 48.21
N GLN A 766 -68.01 21.91 48.31
CA GLN A 766 -69.27 22.29 47.67
C GLN A 766 -70.32 22.82 48.65
N ASP A 767 -69.97 23.04 49.92
CA ASP A 767 -70.92 23.42 50.97
C ASP A 767 -71.66 24.74 50.68
N ASP A 768 -71.06 25.67 49.92
CA ASP A 768 -71.63 26.97 49.54
C ASP A 768 -71.92 27.13 48.03
N ALA A 769 -71.77 26.07 47.24
CA ALA A 769 -71.86 26.11 45.77
C ALA A 769 -73.29 26.41 45.27
N VAL A 770 -73.46 27.43 44.42
CA VAL A 770 -74.73 27.75 43.75
C VAL A 770 -74.59 27.63 42.24
N GLU A 771 -75.38 26.76 41.61
CA GLU A 771 -75.36 26.59 40.15
C GLU A 771 -75.94 27.83 39.44
N GLN A 772 -75.17 28.36 38.48
CA GLN A 772 -75.50 29.52 37.66
C GLN A 772 -75.32 29.21 36.16
N PRO A 773 -76.13 29.81 35.28
CA PRO A 773 -75.90 29.70 33.83
C PRO A 773 -74.68 30.54 33.41
N VAL A 774 -73.84 29.99 32.53
CA VAL A 774 -72.75 30.75 31.90
C VAL A 774 -73.38 31.81 30.97
N PRO A 775 -73.01 33.10 31.09
CA PRO A 775 -73.56 34.16 30.25
C PRO A 775 -73.38 33.89 28.75
N VAL A 776 -74.44 34.15 27.97
CA VAL A 776 -74.46 33.91 26.51
C VAL A 776 -73.32 34.61 25.78
N ALA A 777 -72.89 35.77 26.27
CA ALA A 777 -71.80 36.54 25.69
C ALA A 777 -70.44 35.83 25.83
N ALA A 778 -70.17 35.13 26.95
CA ALA A 778 -68.95 34.35 27.14
C ALA A 778 -68.97 33.04 26.32
N ARG A 779 -70.14 32.37 26.24
CA ARG A 779 -70.38 31.20 25.37
C ARG A 779 -70.22 31.48 23.89
N ALA A 780 -70.18 32.75 23.50
CA ALA A 780 -69.96 33.17 22.13
C ALA A 780 -68.47 33.19 21.75
N LEU A 781 -67.56 33.21 22.74
CA LEU A 781 -66.11 33.28 22.57
C LEU A 781 -65.41 31.93 22.77
N VAL A 782 -65.97 31.02 23.56
CA VAL A 782 -65.41 29.69 23.79
C VAL A 782 -66.50 28.63 23.85
N ASP A 783 -66.16 27.42 23.42
CA ASP A 783 -66.99 26.23 23.58
C ASP A 783 -66.74 25.63 24.98
N GLY A 784 -67.77 25.09 25.63
CA GLY A 784 -67.63 24.53 26.98
C GLY A 784 -68.94 24.37 27.75
N PRO A 785 -68.86 24.12 29.07
CA PRO A 785 -70.01 23.95 29.95
C PRO A 785 -71.00 25.11 29.88
N THR A 786 -72.29 24.81 30.05
CA THR A 786 -73.37 25.82 30.01
C THR A 786 -73.74 26.37 31.38
N THR A 787 -73.26 25.73 32.44
CA THR A 787 -73.45 26.12 33.84
C THR A 787 -72.11 26.13 34.55
N TRP A 788 -72.04 26.87 35.66
CA TRP A 788 -70.89 26.99 36.55
C TRP A 788 -71.40 27.12 37.99
N TRP A 789 -70.55 26.84 38.97
CA TRP A 789 -70.84 26.92 40.39
C TRP A 789 -70.22 28.19 40.97
N GLU A 790 -71.08 29.09 41.46
CA GLU A 790 -70.69 30.31 42.18
C GLU A 790 -70.47 29.99 43.65
N HIS A 791 -69.34 30.44 44.20
CA HIS A 791 -68.97 30.27 45.59
C HIS A 791 -68.73 31.62 46.25
N GLU A 792 -69.03 31.73 47.56
CA GLU A 792 -68.62 32.88 48.37
C GLU A 792 -67.19 32.71 48.89
N ASP A 793 -66.79 31.49 49.26
CA ASP A 793 -65.42 31.11 49.69
C ASP A 793 -65.02 29.76 49.08
N LEU A 794 -64.54 29.76 47.83
CA LEU A 794 -64.11 28.54 47.14
C LEU A 794 -62.83 27.98 47.77
N ARG A 795 -62.92 26.74 48.27
CA ARG A 795 -61.79 26.00 48.82
C ARG A 795 -61.57 24.69 48.08
N VAL A 796 -60.30 24.40 47.82
CA VAL A 796 -59.84 23.15 47.20
C VAL A 796 -58.81 22.50 48.13
N ASP A 797 -59.09 21.30 48.61
CA ASP A 797 -58.35 20.62 49.67
C ASP A 797 -58.13 21.51 50.92
N GLY A 798 -59.07 22.42 51.19
CA GLY A 798 -59.03 23.38 52.30
C GLY A 798 -58.28 24.69 52.04
N ALA A 799 -57.59 24.84 50.89
CA ALA A 799 -56.93 26.07 50.46
C ALA A 799 -57.86 26.96 49.63
N ALA A 800 -57.82 28.27 49.86
CA ALA A 800 -58.67 29.22 49.12
C ALA A 800 -58.14 29.46 47.70
N VAL A 801 -59.01 29.41 46.71
CA VAL A 801 -58.70 29.69 45.30
C VAL A 801 -59.78 30.57 44.67
N ASP A 802 -59.46 31.30 43.60
CA ASP A 802 -60.44 32.16 42.93
C ASP A 802 -61.31 31.39 41.93
N TRP A 803 -60.78 30.28 41.41
CA TRP A 803 -61.45 29.40 40.45
C TRP A 803 -60.83 28.01 40.40
N TRP A 804 -61.63 27.03 39.96
CA TRP A 804 -61.21 25.63 39.78
C TRP A 804 -62.04 24.96 38.68
N VAL A 805 -61.44 23.98 37.98
CA VAL A 805 -62.17 23.04 37.12
C VAL A 805 -62.05 21.66 37.76
N ASP A 806 -63.19 21.08 38.16
CA ASP A 806 -63.22 19.76 38.80
C ASP A 806 -63.00 18.63 37.78
N ALA A 807 -62.85 17.39 38.28
CA ALA A 807 -62.60 16.21 37.46
C ALA A 807 -63.76 15.85 36.50
N ASP A 808 -64.97 16.30 36.80
CA ASP A 808 -66.17 16.12 35.97
C ASP A 808 -66.34 17.26 34.94
N GLY A 809 -65.43 18.23 34.92
CA GLY A 809 -65.46 19.42 34.06
C GLY A 809 -66.36 20.54 34.58
N GLY A 810 -66.79 20.48 35.84
CA GLY A 810 -67.51 21.53 36.54
C GLY A 810 -66.62 22.75 36.77
N LEU A 811 -67.18 23.94 36.49
CA LEU A 811 -66.48 25.21 36.63
C LEU A 811 -66.87 25.84 37.97
N HIS A 812 -65.90 26.08 38.84
CA HIS A 812 -66.10 26.72 40.14
C HIS A 812 -65.40 28.08 40.16
N ALA A 813 -66.05 29.12 40.67
CA ALA A 813 -65.44 30.45 40.77
C ALA A 813 -66.05 31.31 41.89
N THR A 814 -65.26 32.23 42.42
CA THR A 814 -65.70 33.28 43.36
C THR A 814 -65.88 34.64 42.68
N THR A 815 -65.31 34.81 41.49
CA THR A 815 -65.30 36.07 40.74
C THR A 815 -65.53 35.87 39.25
N LEU A 816 -65.92 36.93 38.53
CA LEU A 816 -66.04 36.89 37.07
C LEU A 816 -64.69 36.67 36.36
N ALA A 817 -63.59 37.16 36.95
CA ALA A 817 -62.24 36.89 36.46
C ALA A 817 -61.87 35.40 36.64
N GLY A 818 -62.23 34.82 37.78
CA GLY A 818 -62.12 33.39 38.03
C GLY A 818 -62.95 32.55 37.04
N LEU A 819 -64.21 32.93 36.80
CA LEU A 819 -65.06 32.27 35.80
C LEU A 819 -64.45 32.37 34.38
N ALA A 820 -63.87 33.52 34.02
CA ALA A 820 -63.17 33.68 32.75
C ALA A 820 -61.98 32.72 32.62
N ALA A 821 -61.18 32.56 33.67
CA ALA A 821 -60.05 31.64 33.71
C ALA A 821 -60.51 30.17 33.63
N ALA A 822 -61.55 29.78 34.39
CA ALA A 822 -62.14 28.45 34.33
C ALA A 822 -62.66 28.10 32.93
N LEU A 823 -63.39 29.03 32.29
CA LEU A 823 -63.86 28.88 30.90
C LEU A 823 -62.70 28.78 29.90
N ALA A 824 -61.65 29.59 30.07
CA ALA A 824 -60.48 29.56 29.20
C ALA A 824 -59.74 28.23 29.31
N GLN A 825 -59.57 27.69 30.53
CA GLN A 825 -58.95 26.39 30.74
C GLN A 825 -59.81 25.25 30.19
N ALA A 826 -61.10 25.19 30.54
CA ALA A 826 -62.00 24.12 30.10
C ALA A 826 -62.19 24.05 28.58
N SER A 827 -62.00 25.18 27.88
CA SER A 827 -62.03 25.26 26.42
C SER A 827 -60.68 25.00 25.75
N GLY A 828 -59.61 24.80 26.52
CA GLY A 828 -58.25 24.67 26.00
C GLY A 828 -57.66 25.97 25.42
N ARG A 829 -58.32 27.13 25.61
CA ARG A 829 -57.92 28.42 25.04
C ARG A 829 -57.49 29.41 26.12
N TRP A 830 -56.43 29.09 26.84
CA TRP A 830 -55.94 29.87 28.00
C TRP A 830 -55.65 31.36 27.69
N SER A 831 -55.23 31.68 26.47
CA SER A 831 -55.00 33.05 26.00
C SER A 831 -56.26 33.93 26.03
N ARG A 832 -57.45 33.32 25.93
CA ARG A 832 -58.75 34.04 25.86
C ARG A 832 -59.28 34.51 27.22
N ARG A 833 -58.64 34.18 28.34
CA ARG A 833 -59.13 34.55 29.69
C ARG A 833 -59.41 36.04 29.84
N TRP A 834 -58.56 36.92 29.27
CA TRP A 834 -58.74 38.37 29.36
C TRP A 834 -59.89 38.89 28.51
N ALA A 835 -60.09 38.29 27.32
CA ALA A 835 -61.24 38.57 26.46
C ALA A 835 -62.54 38.12 27.14
N LEU A 836 -62.53 36.93 27.75
CA LEU A 836 -63.66 36.39 28.52
C LEU A 836 -64.00 37.26 29.73
N GLU A 837 -63.00 37.70 30.51
CA GLU A 837 -63.20 38.58 31.66
C GLU A 837 -63.81 39.91 31.24
N THR A 838 -63.34 40.49 30.13
CA THR A 838 -63.89 41.72 29.56
C THR A 838 -65.37 41.56 29.22
N VAL A 839 -65.74 40.45 28.59
CA VAL A 839 -67.14 40.18 28.20
C VAL A 839 -68.03 39.83 29.39
N LEU A 840 -67.51 39.16 30.42
CA LEU A 840 -68.25 38.87 31.64
C LEU A 840 -68.49 40.14 32.46
N THR A 841 -67.52 41.04 32.53
CA THR A 841 -67.61 42.31 33.26
C THR A 841 -68.45 43.35 32.52
N GLU A 842 -68.28 43.43 31.19
CA GLU A 842 -68.98 44.38 30.32
C GLU A 842 -69.63 43.66 29.12
N PRO A 843 -70.81 43.03 29.29
CA PRO A 843 -71.46 42.26 28.22
C PRO A 843 -71.74 43.05 26.93
N GLY A 844 -71.85 44.38 27.02
CA GLY A 844 -72.01 45.27 25.87
C GLY A 844 -70.81 45.30 24.90
N ARG A 845 -69.61 44.89 25.36
CA ARG A 845 -68.39 44.85 24.54
C ARG A 845 -68.19 43.51 23.81
N ALA A 846 -69.10 42.55 23.95
CA ALA A 846 -68.98 41.24 23.30
C ALA A 846 -68.80 41.30 21.77
N ALA A 847 -69.47 42.24 21.09
CA ALA A 847 -69.31 42.44 19.65
C ALA A 847 -67.95 43.05 19.29
N GLU A 848 -67.41 43.94 20.13
CA GLU A 848 -66.09 44.55 19.94
C GLU A 848 -64.99 43.51 20.08
N VAL A 849 -65.00 42.72 21.16
CA VAL A 849 -64.04 41.64 21.42
C VAL A 849 -64.06 40.63 20.26
N ARG A 850 -65.25 40.21 19.80
CA ARG A 850 -65.39 39.28 18.67
C ARG A 850 -64.89 39.83 17.34
N LEU A 851 -65.00 41.15 17.11
CA LEU A 851 -64.44 41.78 15.92
C LEU A 851 -62.91 41.90 16.01
N GLY A 852 -62.38 42.09 17.22
CA GLY A 852 -60.95 42.07 17.51
C GLY A 852 -60.28 40.74 17.13
N GLU A 853 -60.96 39.61 17.35
CA GLU A 853 -60.47 38.26 16.97
C GLU A 853 -60.10 38.14 15.48
N ALA A 854 -60.71 38.93 14.58
CA ALA A 854 -60.38 38.90 13.16
C ALA A 854 -58.98 39.47 12.83
N SER A 855 -58.37 40.19 13.78
CA SER A 855 -57.04 40.82 13.64
C SER A 855 -55.96 40.08 14.46
N GLU A 856 -56.36 39.14 15.30
CA GLU A 856 -55.44 38.25 16.01
C GLU A 856 -55.10 37.09 15.08
N SER A 857 -53.82 36.94 14.73
CA SER A 857 -53.34 35.65 14.27
C SER A 857 -53.35 34.73 15.48
N ASP A 858 -54.16 33.67 15.45
CA ASP A 858 -54.07 32.60 16.45
C ASP A 858 -52.59 32.19 16.52
N PRO A 859 -51.91 32.36 17.66
CA PRO A 859 -50.56 31.88 17.82
C PRO A 859 -50.65 30.41 18.21
N ASP A 860 -51.12 29.59 17.27
CA ASP A 860 -50.80 28.16 17.19
C ASP A 860 -50.04 27.93 15.87
#